data_AF-A0A2G7LXA2-F1
#
_entry.id   AF-A0A2G7LXA2-F1
#
_cell.length_a   1.000
_cell.length_b   1.000
_cell.length_c   1.000
_cell.angle_alpha   90.00
_cell.angle_beta   90.00
_cell.angle_gamma   90.00
#
_symmetry.space_group_name_H-M   'P 1'
#
loop_
_entity.id
_entity.type
_entity.pdbx_description
1 polymer ?
#
loop_
_entity_poly.entity_id
_entity_poly.type
_entity_poly.pdbx_seq_one_letter_code
_entity_poly.pdbx_strand_id
1 'polypeptide(L)'
;MKHEAVDHKLKADPTGSSQVQVWETNVLIPTYEAGEADPNPMFLEKRIYQGSTGRVYPHPVIESISDVKHDKNYKLVILENQYIRIEIMPEIGGRIYRALDKTNNYDFVYYNRVIKPALVGLAGPWISGGIEFNWPQHHRPNTFGPVEYKYEATGDGSATVWVSEIDRMYGTKVTAAFKLYSDKAYVEIQAQLYNRTPEPQTFLWWANPAVAVNEYTQSVFPPDVTAVFDHGKRDVSRFPIATGTYYKQDYSEGVDISRYKNIPVPTSYMAYKSDYNFVGAYDHGVEAGLLHVANHHISPGKKQWTWGNGEFGQAWDRQLTDEDGPYIELMTGVYTDNQPDFTWLQPYEEKTFTQYFMPYKNIGVVKNASIEAAINLEVDAEAGEAVIKVYATSKLEHAVVELSGAATRYLQETVELSPVDVYQKVIPLESGEQEHDLKLLVRNREGRVLISYQPKRPDIEQIPEAAKPLAAPEELRSTEELYLAGQHLEQYRHATFEPEAYYLEGLKRDNGDIRLNVAYGTLLLRRGLYIDSEQYFRKAIERLNWRNPNPYDSEAYYQLGVALRGQGRLEEAFTAFHKSVWSAAWQDAGYFSLAQISSLKGQYTEALEHVDRSLIRNSRNYKARNLKAALLRKLGLIDNAKACAFETLELDVADFGAYNELALAHTAMGDKDAAQGILIELQQLMRNDAHNYLNVIADYMDSGFYEEAIGVGKSIVDMENSVYPMLHYALAELYERTGQHEHAQEARRKGQLANPTYCFPNTLYELELLVSAVHANPKDDKAHYYLGNFYYDKKRPIEAIASWEKSRELRDDFPTVHRNLGLAYYNKHNNPQAALASLEQAFACAPDDGRIFFELDQLRKKLAWSIDKRLHILEERRDLVEKRDDLYVEYVTLLNNLERYQEASAALSRRNFHPWEGGEGKVPGQYKLAHTELGKQALQNGHYEAAAQHLQQALVYPLNLGEGKLEGTQENNIYYYLGMAYEGLQRESEAIASYTIASQGLAEPTSALFYNDQPPEMIFYQGLAWLKLRNVKEAKRRFNKLIDYAEKHIFDDIKMDYFAVSLPDFLVFDDDLNRRNVIHCRYMRGLGLLGLGRDKEAGTELELALEMEPNHQGAMVHRRYSRRLREGCQP
;
A
#
# COMPACT_ATOMS: atom_id res chain seq x y z
N MET A 1 -22.45 -2.97 27.28
CA MET A 1 -23.06 -2.08 28.30
C MET A 1 -24.44 -1.65 27.80
N LYS A 2 -25.40 -1.45 28.71
CA LYS A 2 -26.81 -1.18 28.37
C LYS A 2 -26.91 0.07 27.48
N HIS A 3 -27.44 -0.12 26.27
CA HIS A 3 -27.90 0.95 25.40
C HIS A 3 -28.87 1.87 26.16
N GLU A 4 -28.49 3.12 26.38
CA GLU A 4 -29.48 4.18 26.32
C GLU A 4 -29.83 4.32 24.85
N ALA A 5 -30.86 3.56 24.44
CA ALA A 5 -31.65 3.90 23.27
C ALA A 5 -32.25 5.27 23.56
N VAL A 6 -31.59 6.33 23.10
CA VAL A 6 -32.24 7.62 22.93
C VAL A 6 -33.24 7.41 21.80
N ASP A 7 -34.46 7.04 22.20
CA ASP A 7 -35.65 7.00 21.36
C ASP A 7 -35.94 8.44 20.90
N HIS A 8 -35.20 8.91 19.90
CA HIS A 8 -35.62 10.01 19.07
C HIS A 8 -36.75 9.49 18.19
N LYS A 9 -37.96 9.42 18.78
CA LYS A 9 -39.17 9.61 18.00
C LYS A 9 -38.98 10.90 17.21
N LEU A 10 -38.68 10.74 15.92
CA LEU A 10 -38.88 11.75 14.89
C LEU A 10 -40.21 12.40 15.18
N LYS A 11 -40.19 13.61 15.75
CA LYS A 11 -41.31 14.51 15.58
C LYS A 11 -41.38 14.70 14.07
N ALA A 12 -42.41 14.11 13.46
CA ALA A 12 -42.81 14.48 12.12
C ALA A 12 -42.99 15.99 12.14
N ASP A 13 -42.01 16.71 11.57
CA ASP A 13 -42.21 18.09 11.17
C ASP A 13 -42.76 18.02 9.74
N PRO A 14 -44.06 18.27 9.51
CA PRO A 14 -44.67 18.20 8.20
C PRO A 14 -44.42 19.49 7.41
N THR A 15 -43.17 19.97 7.41
CA THR A 15 -42.73 21.08 6.56
C THR A 15 -41.40 20.71 5.90
N GLY A 16 -41.45 20.53 4.57
CA GLY A 16 -40.35 20.00 3.76
C GLY A 16 -39.08 20.84 3.78
N SER A 17 -38.17 20.54 4.69
CA SER A 17 -36.77 20.95 4.59
C SER A 17 -36.07 20.01 3.61
N SER A 18 -35.98 20.44 2.35
CA SER A 18 -35.32 19.75 1.23
C SER A 18 -33.79 19.89 1.24
N GLN A 19 -33.17 19.93 2.42
CA GLN A 19 -31.74 20.27 2.58
C GLN A 19 -30.98 19.17 3.34
N VAL A 20 -29.80 18.84 2.84
CA VAL A 20 -28.83 17.94 3.49
C VAL A 20 -28.28 18.62 4.74
N GLN A 21 -28.23 17.88 5.84
CA GLN A 21 -27.61 18.33 7.07
C GLN A 21 -26.12 17.96 7.05
N VAL A 22 -25.26 18.90 7.46
CA VAL A 22 -23.83 18.68 7.64
C VAL A 22 -23.36 19.28 8.96
N TRP A 23 -22.63 18.49 9.77
CA TRP A 23 -22.11 18.96 11.06
C TRP A 23 -20.91 18.14 11.54
N GLU A 24 -20.16 18.70 12.49
CA GLU A 24 -19.11 17.99 13.23
C GLU A 24 -19.65 17.42 14.55
N THR A 25 -19.16 16.25 14.94
CA THR A 25 -19.40 15.70 16.27
C THR A 25 -18.21 14.88 16.76
N ASN A 26 -18.06 14.75 18.08
CA ASN A 26 -17.10 13.84 18.68
C ASN A 26 -17.83 12.57 19.10
N VAL A 27 -17.34 11.41 18.64
CA VAL A 27 -17.89 10.11 19.00
C VAL A 27 -16.87 9.34 19.81
N LEU A 28 -17.32 8.77 20.92
CA LEU A 28 -16.53 7.87 21.73
C LEU A 28 -16.57 6.48 21.11
N ILE A 29 -15.42 6.01 20.62
CA ILE A 29 -15.28 4.70 19.97
C ILE A 29 -14.28 3.88 20.80
N PRO A 30 -14.58 2.63 21.15
CA PRO A 30 -13.60 1.73 21.73
C PRO A 30 -12.41 1.55 20.78
N THR A 31 -11.20 1.67 21.30
CA THR A 31 -9.97 1.71 20.51
C THR A 31 -8.88 0.87 21.15
N TYR A 32 -8.20 0.09 20.31
CA TYR A 32 -6.86 -0.42 20.58
C TYR A 32 -5.88 0.54 19.92
N GLU A 33 -5.03 1.22 20.70
CA GLU A 33 -4.15 2.24 20.12
C GLU A 33 -2.98 1.62 19.34
N ALA A 34 -2.61 2.27 18.25
CA ALA A 34 -1.32 2.05 17.63
C ALA A 34 -0.21 2.48 18.59
N GLY A 35 0.91 1.74 18.60
CA GLY A 35 2.07 2.05 19.41
C GLY A 35 2.78 3.34 18.98
N GLU A 36 3.86 3.67 19.69
CA GLU A 36 4.72 4.78 19.32
C GLU A 36 5.49 4.48 18.02
N ALA A 37 5.67 5.50 17.19
CA ALA A 37 6.40 5.36 15.94
C ALA A 37 7.91 5.31 16.21
N ASP A 38 8.64 4.50 15.43
CA ASP A 38 10.08 4.35 15.57
C ASP A 38 10.80 5.67 15.28
N PRO A 39 11.67 6.17 16.19
CA PRO A 39 12.39 7.42 15.99
C PRO A 39 13.43 7.34 14.87
N ASN A 40 13.84 6.13 14.46
CA ASN A 40 14.84 5.91 13.43
C ASN A 40 14.18 5.81 12.03
N PRO A 41 14.81 6.37 10.97
CA PRO A 41 14.31 6.24 9.62
C PRO A 41 14.45 4.80 9.10
N MET A 42 13.48 4.36 8.28
CA MET A 42 13.47 3.01 7.70
C MET A 42 13.73 3.06 6.20
N PHE A 43 14.91 2.59 5.78
CA PHE A 43 15.34 2.52 4.37
C PHE A 43 15.09 1.14 3.76
N LEU A 44 13.83 0.87 3.40
CA LEU A 44 13.36 -0.44 2.94
C LEU A 44 13.41 -0.58 1.41
N GLU A 45 14.58 -0.41 0.80
CA GLU A 45 14.73 -0.34 -0.66
C GLU A 45 14.17 -1.56 -1.41
N LYS A 46 14.33 -2.77 -0.84
CA LYS A 46 13.95 -4.05 -1.47
C LYS A 46 12.71 -4.69 -0.86
N ARG A 47 12.00 -4.00 0.05
CA ARG A 47 10.74 -4.53 0.59
C ARG A 47 9.73 -4.58 -0.53
N ILE A 48 9.07 -5.72 -0.69
CA ILE A 48 7.98 -5.92 -1.64
C ILE A 48 6.67 -5.74 -0.88
N TYR A 49 5.82 -4.85 -1.38
CA TYR A 49 4.53 -4.53 -0.78
C TYR A 49 3.48 -4.38 -1.87
N GLN A 50 2.52 -5.32 -1.87
CA GLN A 50 1.42 -5.39 -2.85
C GLN A 50 1.93 -5.33 -4.31
N GLY A 51 3.04 -6.02 -4.59
CA GLY A 51 3.71 -6.08 -5.91
C GLY A 51 4.55 -4.86 -6.30
N SER A 52 4.62 -3.83 -5.43
CA SER A 52 5.39 -2.61 -5.65
C SER A 52 6.42 -2.39 -4.53
N THR A 53 7.19 -1.31 -4.58
CA THR A 53 8.15 -0.95 -3.54
C THR A 53 7.46 -0.68 -2.20
N GLY A 54 7.86 -1.39 -1.14
CA GLY A 54 7.43 -1.18 0.24
C GLY A 54 8.21 -0.09 0.97
N ARG A 55 8.80 0.86 0.23
CA ARG A 55 9.50 2.02 0.78
C ARG A 55 8.54 2.85 1.65
N VAL A 56 9.02 3.24 2.82
CA VAL A 56 8.26 4.02 3.81
C VAL A 56 8.83 5.40 4.04
N TYR A 57 10.13 5.63 3.78
CA TYR A 57 10.75 6.95 3.93
C TYR A 57 10.07 7.99 3.02
N PRO A 58 9.60 9.14 3.56
CA PRO A 58 9.99 9.77 4.83
C PRO A 58 8.98 9.64 5.98
N HIS A 59 8.13 8.61 6.00
CA HIS A 59 7.21 8.36 7.11
C HIS A 59 7.91 7.55 8.22
N PRO A 60 7.63 7.88 9.51
CA PRO A 60 7.99 6.99 10.60
C PRO A 60 7.11 5.73 10.56
N VAL A 61 7.62 4.61 11.09
CA VAL A 61 6.94 3.31 11.08
C VAL A 61 6.48 2.97 12.47
N ILE A 62 5.25 2.45 12.61
CA ILE A 62 4.74 1.91 13.87
C ILE A 62 4.66 0.39 13.75
N GLU A 63 5.20 -0.33 14.75
CA GLU A 63 5.38 -1.79 14.68
C GLU A 63 4.69 -2.54 15.82
N SER A 64 3.86 -1.86 16.60
CA SER A 64 3.14 -2.44 17.72
C SER A 64 1.72 -1.89 17.81
N ILE A 65 0.82 -2.74 18.32
CA ILE A 65 -0.57 -2.41 18.62
C ILE A 65 -0.80 -2.75 20.09
N SER A 66 -1.57 -1.92 20.80
CA SER A 66 -1.96 -2.16 22.19
C SER A 66 -2.92 -3.35 22.30
N ASP A 67 -2.71 -4.22 23.30
CA ASP A 67 -3.68 -5.25 23.72
C ASP A 67 -4.85 -4.67 24.54
N VAL A 68 -4.73 -3.42 24.99
CA VAL A 68 -5.70 -2.77 25.87
C VAL A 68 -6.64 -1.91 25.06
N LYS A 69 -7.94 -2.19 25.23
CA LYS A 69 -9.04 -1.39 24.67
C LYS A 69 -9.44 -0.29 25.66
N HIS A 70 -9.53 0.94 25.17
CA HIS A 70 -10.14 2.05 25.90
C HIS A 70 -10.98 2.91 24.97
N ASP A 71 -11.88 3.67 25.56
CA ASP A 71 -12.74 4.59 24.84
C ASP A 71 -11.95 5.85 24.43
N LYS A 72 -11.96 6.18 23.13
CA LYS A 72 -11.29 7.36 22.57
C LYS A 72 -12.27 8.22 21.78
N ASN A 73 -12.17 9.53 21.92
CA ASN A 73 -12.96 10.46 21.12
C ASN A 73 -12.36 10.59 19.72
N TYR A 74 -13.20 10.44 18.71
CA TYR A 74 -12.89 10.75 17.33
C TYR A 74 -13.81 11.81 16.79
N LYS A 75 -13.25 12.71 15.98
CA LYS A 75 -14.02 13.69 15.24
C LYS A 75 -14.61 13.05 13.98
N LEU A 76 -15.93 13.17 13.84
CA LEU A 76 -16.66 12.82 12.63
C LEU A 76 -17.29 14.06 11.99
N VAL A 77 -17.27 14.11 10.66
CA VAL A 77 -18.06 15.04 9.86
C VAL A 77 -19.18 14.22 9.20
N ILE A 78 -20.43 14.59 9.47
CA ILE A 78 -21.59 13.79 9.09
C ILE A 78 -22.38 14.53 8.00
N LEU A 79 -22.73 13.81 6.93
CA LEU A 79 -23.69 14.23 5.90
C LEU A 79 -24.95 13.36 6.04
N GLU A 80 -26.12 13.99 6.13
CA GLU A 80 -27.37 13.25 6.28
C GLU A 80 -28.52 13.85 5.46
N ASN A 81 -29.21 13.00 4.70
CA ASN A 81 -30.46 13.33 4.02
C ASN A 81 -31.59 12.37 4.45
N GLN A 82 -32.71 12.38 3.73
CA GLN A 82 -33.86 11.52 4.04
C GLN A 82 -33.61 10.01 3.79
N TYR A 83 -32.64 9.65 2.95
CA TYR A 83 -32.36 8.28 2.52
C TYR A 83 -31.11 7.69 3.17
N ILE A 84 -30.02 8.45 3.23
CA ILE A 84 -28.72 7.94 3.66
C ILE A 84 -28.00 8.90 4.62
N ARG A 85 -27.08 8.31 5.40
CA ARG A 85 -26.19 9.00 6.33
C ARG A 85 -24.76 8.55 6.06
N ILE A 86 -23.85 9.50 5.88
CA ILE A 86 -22.43 9.27 5.62
C ILE A 86 -21.63 9.92 6.76
N GLU A 87 -20.73 9.16 7.37
CA GLU A 87 -19.85 9.62 8.43
C GLU A 87 -18.40 9.56 7.95
N ILE A 88 -17.71 10.70 7.92
CA ILE A 88 -16.32 10.83 7.48
C ILE A 88 -15.44 11.07 8.72
N MET A 89 -14.27 10.42 8.77
CA MET A 89 -13.33 10.52 9.89
C MET A 89 -12.00 11.15 9.45
N PRO A 90 -11.83 12.48 9.57
CA PRO A 90 -10.61 13.18 9.17
C PRO A 90 -9.34 12.73 9.92
N GLU A 91 -9.47 12.21 11.14
CA GLU A 91 -8.33 11.83 11.98
C GLU A 91 -7.66 10.51 11.56
N ILE A 92 -8.37 9.66 10.80
CA ILE A 92 -7.87 8.38 10.29
C ILE A 92 -8.02 8.39 8.76
N GLY A 93 -7.27 9.29 8.15
CA GLY A 93 -7.13 9.40 6.71
C GLY A 93 -8.27 10.15 6.00
N GLY A 94 -9.34 10.57 6.68
CA GLY A 94 -10.50 11.15 5.99
C GLY A 94 -11.31 10.12 5.21
N ARG A 95 -11.27 8.85 5.64
CA ARG A 95 -12.11 7.77 5.09
C ARG A 95 -13.59 8.03 5.38
N ILE A 96 -14.46 7.44 4.55
CA ILE A 96 -15.86 7.24 4.97
C ILE A 96 -15.82 6.13 6.00
N TYR A 97 -16.09 6.45 7.26
CA TYR A 97 -16.08 5.49 8.37
C TYR A 97 -17.35 4.65 8.41
N ARG A 98 -18.49 5.25 8.06
CA ARG A 98 -19.79 4.57 8.03
C ARG A 98 -20.68 5.14 6.92
N ALA A 99 -21.42 4.28 6.23
CA ALA A 99 -22.46 4.67 5.29
C ALA A 99 -23.72 3.81 5.51
N LEU A 100 -24.80 4.47 5.93
CA LEU A 100 -26.05 3.84 6.37
C LEU A 100 -27.18 4.17 5.41
N ASP A 101 -27.91 3.15 4.96
CA ASP A 101 -29.22 3.29 4.33
C ASP A 101 -30.29 3.38 5.43
N LYS A 102 -30.89 4.56 5.58
CA LYS A 102 -31.91 4.84 6.59
C LYS A 102 -33.26 4.24 6.23
N THR A 103 -33.47 3.84 4.99
CA THR A 103 -34.77 3.33 4.52
C THR A 103 -35.03 1.89 4.95
N ASN A 104 -33.97 1.12 5.23
CA ASN A 104 -34.04 -0.24 5.77
C ASN A 104 -33.06 -0.49 6.94
N ASN A 105 -32.36 0.56 7.42
CA ASN A 105 -31.37 0.48 8.49
C ASN A 105 -30.23 -0.51 8.21
N TYR A 106 -29.70 -0.47 6.98
CA TYR A 106 -28.60 -1.33 6.51
C TYR A 106 -27.33 -0.51 6.30
N ASP A 107 -26.24 -0.90 6.98
CA ASP A 107 -24.91 -0.34 6.74
C ASP A 107 -24.35 -0.93 5.43
N PHE A 108 -24.53 -0.20 4.32
CA PHE A 108 -24.07 -0.62 3.00
C PHE A 108 -22.56 -0.45 2.80
N VAL A 109 -21.89 0.19 3.76
CA VAL A 109 -20.44 0.13 3.96
C VAL A 109 -20.20 -0.43 5.36
N TYR A 110 -19.30 -1.41 5.48
CA TYR A 110 -19.01 -2.14 6.72
C TYR A 110 -18.66 -1.16 7.85
N TYR A 111 -19.50 -1.16 8.88
CA TYR A 111 -19.35 -0.34 10.07
C TYR A 111 -18.70 -1.14 11.19
N ASN A 112 -17.40 -0.89 11.40
CA ASN A 112 -16.65 -1.47 12.52
C ASN A 112 -16.80 -0.59 13.76
N ARG A 113 -17.42 -1.13 14.81
CA ARG A 113 -17.75 -0.43 16.07
C ARG A 113 -16.55 -0.27 16.99
N VAL A 114 -15.40 -0.82 16.63
CA VAL A 114 -14.12 -0.66 17.34
C VAL A 114 -13.05 -0.16 16.36
N ILE A 115 -12.19 0.75 16.81
CA ILE A 115 -10.95 1.08 16.09
C ILE A 115 -9.87 0.12 16.56
N LYS A 116 -9.69 -0.96 15.81
CA LYS A 116 -8.70 -2.00 16.09
C LYS A 116 -7.70 -2.10 14.94
N PRO A 117 -6.59 -1.35 14.99
CA PRO A 117 -5.59 -1.37 13.95
C PRO A 117 -4.80 -2.68 13.96
N ALA A 118 -4.40 -3.13 12.77
CA ALA A 118 -3.43 -4.19 12.58
C ALA A 118 -2.24 -3.67 11.74
N LEU A 119 -1.15 -4.43 11.71
CA LEU A 119 0.09 -4.07 11.02
C LEU A 119 0.03 -4.45 9.53
N VAL A 120 -0.93 -3.85 8.82
CA VAL A 120 -1.21 -4.08 7.38
C VAL A 120 -0.77 -2.88 6.53
N GLY A 121 -0.92 -1.66 7.05
CA GLY A 121 -0.64 -0.43 6.31
C GLY A 121 0.84 -0.28 5.95
N LEU A 122 1.15 0.54 4.94
CA LEU A 122 2.53 0.71 4.46
C LEU A 122 3.49 1.16 5.58
N ALA A 123 3.03 2.07 6.45
CA ALA A 123 3.73 2.57 7.65
C ALA A 123 3.34 1.83 8.96
N GLY A 124 2.59 0.72 8.86
CA GLY A 124 2.15 -0.12 9.98
C GLY A 124 0.65 -0.11 10.19
N PRO A 125 0.07 0.83 10.94
CA PRO A 125 -1.31 0.74 11.38
C PRO A 125 -2.29 0.91 10.23
N TRP A 126 -3.30 0.03 10.21
CA TRP A 126 -4.43 0.07 9.29
C TRP A 126 -5.65 -0.55 9.97
N ILE A 127 -6.85 -0.07 9.65
CA ILE A 127 -8.11 -0.59 10.21
C ILE A 127 -9.03 -1.11 9.11
N SER A 128 -9.79 -2.15 9.45
CA SER A 128 -10.88 -2.63 8.61
C SER A 128 -12.09 -1.68 8.66
N GLY A 129 -12.88 -1.69 7.58
CA GLY A 129 -14.13 -0.97 7.50
C GLY A 129 -14.07 0.40 6.87
N GLY A 130 -15.26 0.89 6.54
CA GLY A 130 -15.41 2.12 5.80
C GLY A 130 -15.04 1.99 4.31
N ILE A 131 -14.73 3.15 3.70
CA ILE A 131 -14.11 3.26 2.37
C ILE A 131 -12.72 3.88 2.54
N GLU A 132 -11.67 3.09 2.36
CA GLU A 132 -10.29 3.58 2.27
C GLU A 132 -10.00 4.09 0.85
N PHE A 133 -9.19 5.15 0.75
CA PHE A 133 -8.67 5.67 -0.53
C PHE A 133 -7.17 5.40 -0.63
N ASN A 134 -6.78 4.47 -1.50
CA ASN A 134 -5.40 4.12 -1.79
C ASN A 134 -4.81 5.10 -2.82
N TRP A 135 -4.02 6.06 -2.34
CA TRP A 135 -3.31 7.06 -3.14
C TRP A 135 -2.10 7.65 -2.36
N PRO A 136 -0.98 8.02 -3.02
CA PRO A 136 -0.62 7.69 -4.40
C PRO A 136 -0.13 6.25 -4.52
N GLN A 137 -0.20 5.47 -3.44
CA GLN A 137 0.25 4.09 -3.33
C GLN A 137 -0.79 3.24 -2.55
N HIS A 138 -0.69 1.91 -2.68
CA HIS A 138 -1.53 0.95 -1.96
C HIS A 138 -1.38 1.14 -0.45
N HIS A 139 -2.51 1.07 0.28
CA HIS A 139 -2.60 1.37 1.71
C HIS A 139 -1.73 2.56 2.08
N ARG A 140 -2.12 3.73 1.55
CA ARG A 140 -1.33 4.95 1.53
C ARG A 140 -0.55 5.19 2.84
N PRO A 141 0.65 5.77 2.79
CA PRO A 141 1.49 5.95 3.98
C PRO A 141 0.77 6.60 5.18
N ASN A 142 -0.12 7.56 4.91
CA ASN A 142 -0.87 8.30 5.93
C ASN A 142 -2.30 7.74 6.17
N THR A 143 -2.57 6.47 5.86
CA THR A 143 -3.93 5.89 5.94
C THR A 143 -4.54 5.94 7.34
N PHE A 144 -3.68 5.95 8.37
CA PHE A 144 -4.05 6.02 9.78
C PHE A 144 -3.74 7.39 10.42
N GLY A 145 -3.35 8.38 9.62
CA GLY A 145 -3.03 9.72 10.10
C GLY A 145 -4.08 10.76 9.71
N PRO A 146 -4.05 11.95 10.34
CA PRO A 146 -5.01 13.01 10.06
C PRO A 146 -4.82 13.64 8.68
N VAL A 147 -5.92 14.14 8.11
CA VAL A 147 -5.96 14.90 6.84
C VAL A 147 -6.62 16.26 7.01
N GLU A 148 -6.35 17.17 6.06
CA GLU A 148 -7.05 18.46 5.98
C GLU A 148 -8.51 18.25 5.57
N TYR A 149 -9.44 19.00 6.16
CA TYR A 149 -10.85 18.91 5.79
C TYR A 149 -11.60 20.23 5.94
N LYS A 150 -12.68 20.38 5.16
CA LYS A 150 -13.64 21.49 5.23
C LYS A 150 -15.02 20.97 4.82
N TYR A 151 -16.10 21.63 5.21
CA TYR A 151 -17.42 21.27 4.73
C TYR A 151 -18.30 22.50 4.53
N GLU A 152 -19.25 22.39 3.61
CA GLU A 152 -20.17 23.46 3.28
C GLU A 152 -21.52 22.91 2.82
N ALA A 153 -22.57 23.70 3.06
CA ALA A 153 -23.87 23.51 2.45
C ALA A 153 -23.96 24.39 1.19
N THR A 154 -24.55 23.87 0.12
CA THR A 154 -24.71 24.57 -1.14
C THR A 154 -26.13 25.10 -1.32
N GLY A 155 -26.30 26.05 -2.24
CA GLY A 155 -27.60 26.70 -2.49
C GLY A 155 -28.69 25.78 -3.08
N ASP A 156 -28.32 24.62 -3.64
CA ASP A 156 -29.27 23.64 -4.21
C ASP A 156 -29.84 22.66 -3.15
N GLY A 157 -29.44 22.83 -1.88
CA GLY A 157 -29.83 21.96 -0.77
C GLY A 157 -28.90 20.76 -0.56
N SER A 158 -27.89 20.54 -1.39
CA SER A 158 -26.83 19.54 -1.15
C SER A 158 -25.76 20.06 -0.20
N ALA A 159 -24.95 19.15 0.35
CA ALA A 159 -23.78 19.50 1.16
C ALA A 159 -22.57 18.67 0.73
N THR A 160 -21.38 19.24 0.92
CA THR A 160 -20.11 18.63 0.54
C THR A 160 -19.15 18.67 1.72
N VAL A 161 -18.47 17.55 1.96
CA VAL A 161 -17.29 17.47 2.83
C VAL A 161 -16.07 17.26 1.94
N TRP A 162 -15.06 18.09 2.10
CA TRP A 162 -13.80 18.02 1.40
C TRP A 162 -12.73 17.45 2.33
N VAL A 163 -11.91 16.54 1.81
CA VAL A 163 -10.66 16.12 2.45
C VAL A 163 -9.50 16.36 1.49
N SER A 164 -8.33 16.71 2.02
CA SER A 164 -7.15 17.00 1.22
C SER A 164 -5.87 16.56 1.92
N GLU A 165 -4.84 16.28 1.12
CA GLU A 165 -3.52 15.91 1.61
C GLU A 165 -2.45 16.20 0.54
N ILE A 166 -1.28 16.70 0.97
CA ILE A 166 -0.06 16.70 0.15
C ILE A 166 0.82 15.52 0.62
N ASP A 167 1.01 14.53 -0.25
CA ASP A 167 1.82 13.35 0.04
C ASP A 167 3.30 13.73 0.27
N ARG A 168 3.87 13.22 1.37
CA ARG A 168 5.25 13.52 1.79
C ARG A 168 6.29 12.76 0.98
N MET A 169 5.92 11.64 0.35
CA MET A 169 6.86 10.82 -0.42
C MET A 169 7.21 11.43 -1.77
N TYR A 170 6.22 11.94 -2.49
CA TYR A 170 6.35 12.38 -3.88
C TYR A 170 5.91 13.84 -4.11
N GLY A 171 5.36 14.52 -3.10
CA GLY A 171 4.92 15.92 -3.22
C GLY A 171 3.65 16.11 -4.06
N THR A 172 2.97 15.01 -4.44
CA THR A 172 1.69 15.07 -5.15
C THR A 172 0.55 15.36 -4.17
N LYS A 173 -0.52 16.02 -4.63
CA LYS A 173 -1.67 16.39 -3.82
C LYS A 173 -2.92 15.63 -4.24
N VAL A 174 -3.74 15.24 -3.28
CA VAL A 174 -5.11 14.75 -3.48
C VAL A 174 -6.10 15.66 -2.77
N THR A 175 -7.23 15.93 -3.42
CA THR A 175 -8.41 16.52 -2.80
C THR A 175 -9.64 15.72 -3.21
N ALA A 176 -10.45 15.27 -2.25
CA ALA A 176 -11.66 14.50 -2.48
C ALA A 176 -12.88 15.21 -1.87
N ALA A 177 -13.93 15.38 -2.68
CA ALA A 177 -15.22 15.93 -2.31
C ALA A 177 -16.23 14.80 -2.13
N PHE A 178 -16.81 14.69 -0.95
CA PHE A 178 -17.92 13.81 -0.64
C PHE A 178 -19.20 14.64 -0.67
N LYS A 179 -19.94 14.53 -1.76
CA LYS A 179 -21.18 15.29 -1.97
C LYS A 179 -22.40 14.41 -1.72
N LEU A 180 -23.31 14.91 -0.90
CA LEU A 180 -24.63 14.32 -0.70
C LEU A 180 -25.71 15.28 -1.20
N TYR A 181 -26.57 14.79 -2.08
CA TYR A 181 -27.71 15.53 -2.62
C TYR A 181 -28.93 15.39 -1.72
N SER A 182 -29.85 16.34 -1.75
CA SER A 182 -31.05 16.31 -0.89
C SER A 182 -32.05 15.22 -1.26
N ASP A 183 -32.08 14.82 -2.55
CA ASP A 183 -33.07 13.91 -3.13
C ASP A 183 -32.50 12.59 -3.66
N LYS A 184 -31.20 12.31 -3.43
CA LYS A 184 -30.52 11.09 -3.93
C LYS A 184 -30.08 10.16 -2.81
N ALA A 185 -30.22 8.86 -3.04
CA ALA A 185 -29.74 7.78 -2.18
C ALA A 185 -28.37 7.28 -2.64
N TYR A 186 -27.40 8.18 -2.84
CA TYR A 186 -26.01 7.85 -3.10
C TYR A 186 -25.08 8.96 -2.61
N VAL A 187 -23.83 8.61 -2.32
CA VAL A 187 -22.75 9.57 -2.13
C VAL A 187 -21.96 9.70 -3.43
N GLU A 188 -21.74 10.93 -3.87
CA GLU A 188 -20.83 11.25 -4.98
C GLU A 188 -19.45 11.57 -4.41
N ILE A 189 -18.42 10.96 -4.97
CA ILE A 189 -17.02 11.22 -4.64
C ILE A 189 -16.34 11.82 -5.87
N GLN A 190 -15.99 13.10 -5.80
CA GLN A 190 -15.18 13.76 -6.81
C GLN A 190 -13.74 13.84 -6.30
N ALA A 191 -12.79 13.29 -7.03
CA ALA A 191 -11.38 13.32 -6.65
C ALA A 191 -10.57 14.13 -7.65
N GLN A 192 -9.60 14.85 -7.12
CA GLN A 192 -8.66 15.71 -7.82
C GLN A 192 -7.24 15.31 -7.43
N LEU A 193 -6.43 14.96 -8.41
CA LEU A 193 -5.06 14.52 -8.26
C LEU A 193 -4.14 15.52 -8.96
N TYR A 194 -3.19 16.12 -8.24
CA TYR A 194 -2.36 17.20 -8.75
C TYR A 194 -0.86 16.95 -8.49
N ASN A 195 -0.04 17.03 -9.54
CA ASN A 195 1.42 16.95 -9.41
C ASN A 195 2.00 18.34 -9.14
N ARG A 196 2.43 18.62 -7.91
CA ARG A 196 3.05 19.91 -7.56
C ARG A 196 4.50 20.08 -8.04
N THR A 197 5.09 19.02 -8.58
CA THR A 197 6.54 18.93 -8.83
C THR A 197 6.90 19.23 -10.29
N PRO A 198 8.13 19.69 -10.59
CA PRO A 198 8.61 19.89 -11.95
C PRO A 198 8.91 18.57 -12.69
N GLU A 199 8.67 17.41 -12.06
CA GLU A 199 9.03 16.09 -12.59
C GLU A 199 7.77 15.26 -12.79
N PRO A 200 7.71 14.37 -13.80
CA PRO A 200 6.63 13.40 -13.90
C PRO A 200 6.60 12.51 -12.64
N GLN A 201 5.42 12.32 -12.06
CA GLN A 201 5.19 11.42 -10.93
C GLN A 201 4.28 10.27 -11.35
N THR A 202 4.38 9.14 -10.65
CA THR A 202 3.48 8.00 -10.84
C THR A 202 2.50 7.94 -9.69
N PHE A 203 1.32 7.38 -9.93
CA PHE A 203 0.33 7.15 -8.88
C PHE A 203 -0.53 5.93 -9.17
N LEU A 204 -1.17 5.40 -8.13
CA LEU A 204 -2.38 4.59 -8.29
C LEU A 204 -3.54 5.19 -7.49
N TRP A 205 -4.77 4.89 -7.93
CA TRP A 205 -5.99 5.17 -7.19
C TRP A 205 -6.87 3.93 -7.11
N TRP A 206 -7.23 3.55 -5.89
CA TRP A 206 -8.33 2.63 -5.61
C TRP A 206 -9.17 3.11 -4.44
N ALA A 207 -10.49 3.12 -4.60
CA ALA A 207 -11.42 3.26 -3.48
C ALA A 207 -11.84 1.86 -3.02
N ASN A 208 -11.68 1.58 -1.72
CA ASN A 208 -11.79 0.24 -1.13
C ASN A 208 -12.95 0.20 -0.12
N PRO A 209 -14.21 0.13 -0.58
CA PRO A 209 -15.32 -0.11 0.32
C PRO A 209 -15.24 -1.52 0.91
N ALA A 210 -15.22 -1.58 2.24
CA ALA A 210 -15.48 -2.81 2.95
C ALA A 210 -16.99 -3.08 2.99
N VAL A 211 -17.39 -4.33 2.79
CA VAL A 211 -18.79 -4.79 2.86
C VAL A 211 -18.85 -5.98 3.81
N ALA A 212 -19.79 -5.94 4.76
CA ALA A 212 -20.05 -7.06 5.68
C ALA A 212 -20.43 -8.32 4.89
N VAL A 213 -19.89 -9.48 5.26
CA VAL A 213 -20.21 -10.74 4.58
C VAL A 213 -20.61 -11.87 5.52
N ASN A 214 -21.35 -12.83 4.96
CA ASN A 214 -21.77 -14.06 5.61
C ASN A 214 -22.05 -15.14 4.54
N GLU A 215 -22.67 -16.26 4.93
CA GLU A 215 -22.96 -17.37 4.01
C GLU A 215 -23.95 -17.04 2.87
N TYR A 216 -24.71 -15.95 3.01
CA TYR A 216 -25.69 -15.47 2.03
C TYR A 216 -25.13 -14.40 1.10
N THR A 217 -23.91 -13.89 1.33
CA THR A 217 -23.35 -12.79 0.54
C THR A 217 -22.77 -13.26 -0.79
N GLN A 218 -22.95 -12.44 -1.82
CA GLN A 218 -22.46 -12.64 -3.18
C GLN A 218 -21.89 -11.34 -3.74
N SER A 219 -20.72 -11.41 -4.37
CA SER A 219 -20.18 -10.29 -5.14
C SER A 219 -20.83 -10.23 -6.52
N VAL A 220 -21.16 -9.01 -6.93
CA VAL A 220 -21.89 -8.71 -8.14
C VAL A 220 -20.95 -8.03 -9.12
N PHE A 221 -20.30 -8.84 -9.97
CA PHE A 221 -19.59 -8.35 -11.14
C PHE A 221 -20.56 -8.22 -12.33
N PRO A 222 -20.29 -7.32 -13.28
CA PRO A 222 -21.09 -7.22 -14.49
C PRO A 222 -21.24 -8.54 -15.25
N PRO A 223 -22.37 -8.75 -15.96
CA PRO A 223 -22.62 -10.01 -16.66
C PRO A 223 -21.63 -10.38 -17.76
N ASP A 224 -20.80 -9.43 -18.22
CA ASP A 224 -19.77 -9.67 -19.24
C ASP A 224 -18.38 -9.98 -18.65
N VAL A 225 -18.25 -10.08 -17.33
CA VAL A 225 -17.04 -10.56 -16.67
C VAL A 225 -17.04 -12.08 -16.66
N THR A 226 -16.20 -12.68 -17.51
CA THR A 226 -16.07 -14.13 -17.67
C THR A 226 -14.75 -14.70 -17.11
N ALA A 227 -13.81 -13.81 -16.79
CA ALA A 227 -12.51 -14.16 -16.25
C ALA A 227 -12.03 -13.12 -15.23
N VAL A 228 -11.30 -13.59 -14.23
CA VAL A 228 -10.68 -12.77 -13.20
C VAL A 228 -9.20 -13.10 -13.06
N PHE A 229 -8.40 -12.09 -12.77
CA PHE A 229 -6.98 -12.18 -12.48
C PHE A 229 -6.68 -12.06 -10.99
N ASP A 230 -5.49 -12.52 -10.62
CA ASP A 230 -4.86 -12.18 -9.35
C ASP A 230 -4.00 -10.90 -9.46
N HIS A 231 -3.28 -10.58 -8.37
CA HIS A 231 -2.35 -9.45 -8.33
C HIS A 231 -1.26 -9.59 -9.38
N GLY A 232 -1.02 -8.54 -10.18
CA GLY A 232 0.00 -8.53 -11.23
C GLY A 232 -0.34 -9.42 -12.44
N LYS A 233 -1.59 -9.90 -12.55
CA LYS A 233 -2.06 -10.78 -13.63
C LYS A 233 -1.23 -12.08 -13.73
N ARG A 234 -0.76 -12.63 -12.61
CA ARG A 234 0.11 -13.82 -12.55
C ARG A 234 -0.64 -15.11 -12.83
N ASP A 235 -1.91 -15.15 -12.46
CA ASP A 235 -2.81 -16.28 -12.68
C ASP A 235 -4.21 -15.80 -13.06
N VAL A 236 -4.97 -16.68 -13.71
CA VAL A 236 -6.29 -16.37 -14.27
C VAL A 236 -7.28 -17.50 -13.99
N SER A 237 -8.49 -17.13 -13.58
CA SER A 237 -9.60 -18.07 -13.38
C SER A 237 -10.83 -17.65 -14.17
N ARG A 238 -11.69 -18.62 -14.49
CA ARG A 238 -13.03 -18.37 -15.01
C ARG A 238 -13.92 -17.80 -13.91
N PHE A 239 -14.83 -16.91 -14.28
CA PHE A 239 -15.78 -16.28 -13.37
C PHE A 239 -17.21 -16.36 -13.95
N PRO A 240 -18.25 -16.56 -13.11
CA PRO A 240 -18.20 -16.78 -11.66
C PRO A 240 -17.82 -18.21 -11.25
N ILE A 241 -17.85 -19.16 -12.19
CA ILE A 241 -17.53 -20.56 -11.92
C ILE A 241 -16.04 -20.81 -12.19
N ALA A 242 -15.26 -20.97 -11.12
CA ALA A 242 -13.85 -21.34 -11.19
C ALA A 242 -13.69 -22.84 -11.47
N THR A 243 -12.66 -23.19 -12.24
CA THR A 243 -12.25 -24.57 -12.53
C THR A 243 -10.74 -24.68 -12.47
N GLY A 244 -10.21 -25.80 -11.96
CA GLY A 244 -8.77 -26.01 -11.82
C GLY A 244 -8.23 -25.44 -10.51
N THR A 245 -6.95 -25.05 -10.48
CA THR A 245 -6.32 -24.51 -9.28
C THR A 245 -6.17 -23.00 -9.39
N TYR A 246 -6.55 -22.26 -8.35
CA TYR A 246 -6.35 -20.82 -8.25
C TYR A 246 -6.02 -20.47 -6.79
N TYR A 247 -4.99 -19.65 -6.55
CA TYR A 247 -4.49 -19.37 -5.19
C TYR A 247 -4.15 -20.64 -4.37
N LYS A 248 -3.59 -21.66 -5.03
CA LYS A 248 -3.29 -23.00 -4.45
C LYS A 248 -4.52 -23.77 -3.93
N GLN A 249 -5.75 -23.27 -4.16
CA GLN A 249 -7.00 -23.97 -3.85
C GLN A 249 -7.51 -24.72 -5.09
N ASP A 250 -8.00 -25.95 -4.90
CA ASP A 250 -8.61 -26.76 -5.96
C ASP A 250 -10.10 -26.45 -6.12
N TYR A 251 -10.46 -25.93 -7.29
CA TYR A 251 -11.82 -25.64 -7.73
C TYR A 251 -12.25 -26.51 -8.92
N SER A 252 -11.57 -27.65 -9.17
CA SER A 252 -11.84 -28.53 -10.32
C SER A 252 -13.27 -29.04 -10.44
N GLU A 253 -14.03 -29.08 -9.34
CA GLU A 253 -15.46 -29.47 -9.33
C GLU A 253 -16.41 -28.41 -9.92
N GLY A 254 -15.91 -27.20 -10.23
CA GLY A 254 -16.73 -26.10 -10.71
C GLY A 254 -17.39 -25.36 -9.55
N VAL A 255 -16.69 -24.39 -8.97
CA VAL A 255 -17.12 -23.69 -7.76
C VAL A 255 -17.49 -22.24 -8.09
N ASP A 256 -18.67 -21.81 -7.62
CA ASP A 256 -19.08 -20.40 -7.72
C ASP A 256 -18.28 -19.54 -6.72
N ILE A 257 -17.23 -18.91 -7.23
CA ILE A 257 -16.34 -18.03 -6.47
C ILE A 257 -16.89 -16.60 -6.32
N SER A 258 -18.09 -16.32 -6.81
CA SER A 258 -18.81 -15.08 -6.45
C SER A 258 -19.42 -15.13 -5.04
N ARG A 259 -19.53 -16.32 -4.43
CA ARG A 259 -20.15 -16.54 -3.12
C ARG A 259 -19.08 -16.62 -2.02
N TYR A 260 -19.17 -15.76 -1.00
CA TYR A 260 -18.17 -15.68 0.08
C TYR A 260 -17.92 -17.03 0.76
N LYS A 261 -18.99 -17.80 1.02
CA LYS A 261 -18.90 -19.11 1.67
C LYS A 261 -18.03 -20.15 0.95
N ASN A 262 -17.74 -19.94 -0.34
CA ASN A 262 -16.98 -20.85 -1.18
C ASN A 262 -15.48 -20.46 -1.28
N ILE A 263 -15.03 -19.45 -0.54
CA ILE A 263 -13.67 -18.90 -0.62
C ILE A 263 -12.94 -19.15 0.71
N PRO A 264 -12.28 -20.31 0.89
CA PRO A 264 -11.65 -20.67 2.17
C PRO A 264 -10.36 -19.96 2.49
N VAL A 265 -9.65 -19.47 1.47
CA VAL A 265 -8.30 -18.91 1.57
C VAL A 265 -8.29 -17.44 1.15
N PRO A 266 -7.30 -16.65 1.60
CA PRO A 266 -7.13 -15.26 1.15
C PRO A 266 -7.03 -15.20 -0.37
N THR A 267 -7.95 -14.46 -1.00
CA THR A 267 -8.08 -14.47 -2.45
C THR A 267 -8.45 -13.10 -2.99
N SER A 268 -7.93 -12.79 -4.17
CA SER A 268 -8.24 -11.59 -4.94
C SER A 268 -8.81 -11.96 -6.31
N TYR A 269 -9.83 -11.22 -6.74
CA TYR A 269 -10.45 -11.35 -8.05
C TYR A 269 -10.54 -9.98 -8.72
N MET A 270 -9.73 -9.73 -9.75
CA MET A 270 -9.79 -8.52 -10.58
C MET A 270 -10.46 -8.86 -11.91
N ALA A 271 -11.50 -8.12 -12.30
CA ALA A 271 -12.16 -8.33 -13.58
C ALA A 271 -11.16 -8.15 -14.74
N TYR A 272 -11.15 -9.08 -15.70
CA TYR A 272 -10.34 -8.94 -16.91
C TYR A 272 -10.77 -7.73 -17.76
N LYS A 273 -12.08 -7.63 -18.03
CA LYS A 273 -12.69 -6.56 -18.82
C LYS A 273 -14.16 -6.44 -18.47
N SER A 274 -14.76 -5.27 -18.72
CA SER A 274 -16.20 -5.06 -18.63
C SER A 274 -16.58 -3.77 -19.35
N ASP A 275 -17.61 -3.82 -20.20
CA ASP A 275 -18.23 -2.66 -20.87
C ASP A 275 -19.20 -1.89 -19.94
N TYR A 276 -19.42 -2.41 -18.73
CA TYR A 276 -20.35 -1.87 -17.74
C TYR A 276 -19.68 -0.94 -16.72
N ASN A 277 -20.50 0.00 -16.25
CA ASN A 277 -20.10 1.07 -15.32
C ASN A 277 -20.22 0.70 -13.83
N PHE A 278 -20.51 -0.56 -13.48
CA PHE A 278 -20.84 -0.94 -12.10
C PHE A 278 -20.09 -2.16 -11.57
N VAL A 279 -20.03 -2.28 -10.24
CA VAL A 279 -19.66 -3.49 -9.47
C VAL A 279 -20.33 -3.38 -8.11
N GLY A 280 -20.61 -4.49 -7.43
CA GLY A 280 -21.26 -4.45 -6.13
C GLY A 280 -21.16 -5.73 -5.33
N ALA A 281 -21.93 -5.80 -4.24
CA ALA A 281 -22.22 -7.02 -3.50
C ALA A 281 -23.71 -7.04 -3.15
N TYR A 282 -24.25 -8.24 -2.96
CA TYR A 282 -25.61 -8.48 -2.52
C TYR A 282 -25.62 -9.50 -1.40
N ASP A 283 -26.35 -9.20 -0.32
CA ASP A 283 -26.66 -10.17 0.70
C ASP A 283 -28.07 -10.71 0.48
N HIS A 284 -28.17 -12.00 0.18
CA HIS A 284 -29.45 -12.66 -0.08
C HIS A 284 -30.30 -12.86 1.19
N GLY A 285 -29.71 -12.76 2.39
CA GLY A 285 -30.40 -12.93 3.67
C GLY A 285 -31.10 -11.66 4.13
N VAL A 286 -30.46 -10.50 3.95
CA VAL A 286 -31.07 -9.18 4.26
C VAL A 286 -31.63 -8.46 3.03
N GLU A 287 -31.50 -9.07 1.86
CA GLU A 287 -31.96 -8.58 0.56
C GLU A 287 -31.43 -7.19 0.18
N ALA A 288 -30.21 -6.83 0.61
CA ALA A 288 -29.61 -5.51 0.41
C ALA A 288 -28.12 -5.60 0.07
N GLY A 289 -27.54 -4.51 -0.43
CA GLY A 289 -26.12 -4.45 -0.75
C GLY A 289 -25.60 -3.08 -1.16
N LEU A 290 -24.36 -3.07 -1.64
CA LEU A 290 -23.64 -1.91 -2.15
C LEU A 290 -23.47 -2.00 -3.66
N LEU A 291 -23.67 -0.89 -4.36
CA LEU A 291 -23.21 -0.68 -5.73
C LEU A 291 -22.20 0.47 -5.79
N HIS A 292 -21.15 0.25 -6.55
CA HIS A 292 -20.33 1.29 -7.13
C HIS A 292 -20.77 1.54 -8.57
N VAL A 293 -20.84 2.82 -8.98
CA VAL A 293 -21.02 3.21 -10.37
C VAL A 293 -20.01 4.29 -10.76
N ALA A 294 -19.33 4.12 -11.89
CA ALA A 294 -18.43 5.11 -12.48
C ALA A 294 -18.24 4.85 -13.99
N ASN A 295 -17.78 5.86 -14.74
CA ASN A 295 -17.44 5.69 -16.16
C ASN A 295 -16.30 4.68 -16.32
N HIS A 296 -16.55 3.52 -16.92
CA HIS A 296 -15.56 2.44 -17.06
C HIS A 296 -14.33 2.82 -17.93
N HIS A 297 -14.40 3.87 -18.75
CA HIS A 297 -13.21 4.38 -19.47
C HIS A 297 -12.23 5.12 -18.55
N ILE A 298 -12.69 5.57 -17.38
CA ILE A 298 -11.87 6.23 -16.36
C ILE A 298 -11.65 5.29 -15.17
N SER A 299 -12.68 4.55 -14.75
CA SER A 299 -12.64 3.58 -13.65
C SER A 299 -12.87 2.14 -14.15
N PRO A 300 -11.92 1.55 -14.90
CA PRO A 300 -12.09 0.19 -15.42
C PRO A 300 -11.96 -0.87 -14.33
N GLY A 301 -11.12 -0.64 -13.31
CA GLY A 301 -10.80 -1.59 -12.26
C GLY A 301 -11.98 -1.97 -11.39
N LYS A 302 -12.27 -3.28 -11.35
CA LYS A 302 -13.31 -3.90 -10.51
C LYS A 302 -12.66 -5.08 -9.80
N LYS A 303 -12.52 -5.01 -8.49
CA LYS A 303 -11.79 -6.00 -7.69
C LYS A 303 -12.60 -6.40 -6.48
N GLN A 304 -12.53 -7.68 -6.15
CA GLN A 304 -12.89 -8.20 -4.83
C GLN A 304 -11.63 -8.72 -4.15
N TRP A 305 -11.46 -8.44 -2.87
CA TRP A 305 -10.48 -9.09 -2.01
C TRP A 305 -11.11 -9.57 -0.70
N THR A 306 -10.62 -10.69 -0.16
CA THR A 306 -11.06 -11.24 1.12
C THR A 306 -9.94 -12.06 1.78
N TRP A 307 -9.93 -12.10 3.11
CA TRP A 307 -9.12 -13.05 3.88
C TRP A 307 -9.59 -14.52 3.77
N GLY A 308 -10.76 -14.75 3.16
CA GLY A 308 -11.42 -16.05 3.10
C GLY A 308 -12.23 -16.37 4.37
N ASN A 309 -12.97 -17.47 4.36
CA ASN A 309 -13.81 -17.89 5.49
C ASN A 309 -13.21 -19.05 6.33
N GLY A 310 -12.02 -19.53 5.97
CA GLY A 310 -11.28 -20.54 6.74
C GLY A 310 -10.65 -19.98 8.02
N GLU A 311 -9.94 -20.84 8.77
CA GLU A 311 -9.33 -20.47 10.06
C GLU A 311 -8.38 -19.27 9.96
N PHE A 312 -7.64 -19.16 8.85
CA PHE A 312 -6.77 -18.02 8.56
C PHE A 312 -7.55 -16.70 8.49
N GLY A 313 -8.65 -16.66 7.74
CA GLY A 313 -9.47 -15.44 7.63
C GLY A 313 -10.13 -15.06 8.95
N GLN A 314 -10.64 -16.06 9.68
CA GLN A 314 -11.20 -15.85 11.01
C GLN A 314 -10.18 -15.30 12.02
N ALA A 315 -8.89 -15.60 11.85
CA ALA A 315 -7.85 -15.02 12.68
C ALA A 315 -7.67 -13.52 12.41
N TRP A 316 -7.65 -13.13 11.14
CA TRP A 316 -7.61 -11.71 10.75
C TRP A 316 -8.86 -10.95 11.18
N ASP A 317 -10.05 -11.55 11.11
CA ASP A 317 -11.27 -10.94 11.64
C ASP A 317 -11.12 -10.56 13.11
N ARG A 318 -10.58 -11.47 13.94
CA ARG A 318 -10.30 -11.21 15.37
C ARG A 318 -9.23 -10.14 15.61
N GLN A 319 -8.29 -9.98 14.69
CA GLN A 319 -7.27 -8.92 14.76
C GLN A 319 -7.85 -7.54 14.40
N LEU A 320 -8.90 -7.50 13.58
CA LEU A 320 -9.41 -6.26 12.98
C LEU A 320 -10.74 -5.78 13.59
N THR A 321 -11.47 -6.65 14.28
CA THR A 321 -12.68 -6.30 15.03
C THR A 321 -12.83 -7.21 16.25
N ASP A 322 -13.76 -6.86 17.15
CA ASP A 322 -14.14 -7.70 18.29
C ASP A 322 -15.41 -8.52 17.99
N GLU A 323 -16.41 -7.91 17.35
CA GLU A 323 -17.77 -8.48 17.26
C GLU A 323 -18.46 -8.29 15.89
N ASP A 324 -17.94 -7.46 14.98
CA ASP A 324 -18.66 -7.09 13.75
C ASP A 324 -18.53 -8.11 12.61
N GLY A 325 -17.60 -9.07 12.73
CA GLY A 325 -17.48 -10.22 11.82
C GLY A 325 -16.64 -9.97 10.57
N PRO A 326 -16.74 -10.87 9.56
CA PRO A 326 -15.93 -10.79 8.35
C PRO A 326 -16.45 -9.74 7.36
N TYR A 327 -15.55 -9.31 6.49
CA TYR A 327 -15.84 -8.41 5.38
C TYR A 327 -15.16 -8.86 4.09
N ILE A 328 -15.59 -8.28 2.97
CA ILE A 328 -14.84 -8.25 1.72
C ILE A 328 -14.53 -6.81 1.36
N GLU A 329 -13.48 -6.60 0.57
CA GLU A 329 -13.18 -5.30 -0.04
C GLU A 329 -13.62 -5.34 -1.50
N LEU A 330 -14.56 -4.47 -1.89
CA LEU A 330 -14.98 -4.28 -3.28
C LEU A 330 -14.25 -3.09 -3.90
N MET A 331 -12.98 -3.26 -4.22
CA MET A 331 -12.11 -2.16 -4.62
C MET A 331 -12.38 -1.71 -6.06
N THR A 332 -12.29 -0.40 -6.29
CA THR A 332 -12.62 0.23 -7.59
C THR A 332 -11.48 1.15 -8.06
N GLY A 333 -10.85 0.77 -9.17
CA GLY A 333 -9.61 1.35 -9.67
C GLY A 333 -9.87 2.44 -10.73
N VAL A 334 -9.01 3.46 -10.78
CA VAL A 334 -9.10 4.58 -11.73
C VAL A 334 -7.81 4.74 -12.52
N TYR A 335 -7.91 4.72 -13.85
CA TYR A 335 -6.80 4.60 -14.81
C TYR A 335 -5.99 3.29 -14.66
N THR A 336 -6.58 2.27 -14.02
CA THR A 336 -5.99 0.95 -13.77
C THR A 336 -7.09 -0.11 -13.71
N ASP A 337 -6.79 -1.32 -14.18
CA ASP A 337 -7.67 -2.49 -14.09
C ASP A 337 -7.17 -3.57 -13.10
N ASN A 338 -5.89 -3.56 -12.72
CA ASN A 338 -5.27 -4.52 -11.81
C ASN A 338 -4.34 -3.82 -10.78
N GLN A 339 -3.80 -4.59 -9.84
CA GLN A 339 -2.87 -4.12 -8.83
C GLN A 339 -1.60 -4.99 -8.79
N PRO A 340 -0.40 -4.38 -8.73
CA PRO A 340 -0.16 -2.95 -8.85
C PRO A 340 -0.24 -2.52 -10.32
N ASP A 341 -1.09 -1.55 -10.68
CA ASP A 341 -0.92 -0.76 -11.90
C ASP A 341 -0.90 0.71 -11.52
N PHE A 342 0.17 1.39 -11.91
CA PHE A 342 0.34 2.83 -11.72
C PHE A 342 0.20 3.53 -13.07
N THR A 343 -0.18 4.80 -13.05
CA THR A 343 -0.16 5.68 -14.23
C THR A 343 0.65 6.94 -13.96
N TRP A 344 0.93 7.71 -15.02
CA TRP A 344 1.70 8.94 -14.96
C TRP A 344 0.83 10.18 -14.72
N LEU A 345 1.42 11.16 -14.02
CA LEU A 345 0.94 12.52 -13.84
C LEU A 345 2.09 13.47 -14.20
N GLN A 346 1.94 14.21 -15.30
CA GLN A 346 2.95 15.13 -15.83
C GLN A 346 3.20 16.31 -14.88
N PRO A 347 4.31 17.07 -15.02
CA PRO A 347 4.58 18.24 -14.19
C PRO A 347 3.39 19.20 -14.19
N TYR A 348 2.88 19.54 -13.00
CA TYR A 348 1.73 20.45 -12.81
C TYR A 348 0.39 19.97 -13.42
N GLU A 349 0.31 18.72 -13.87
CA GLU A 349 -0.94 18.14 -14.40
C GLU A 349 -1.94 17.89 -13.27
N GLU A 350 -3.21 18.12 -13.58
CA GLU A 350 -4.36 17.67 -12.81
C GLU A 350 -5.08 16.52 -13.54
N LYS A 351 -5.48 15.49 -12.79
CA LYS A 351 -6.50 14.51 -13.21
C LYS A 351 -7.68 14.54 -12.25
N THR A 352 -8.89 14.53 -12.80
CA THR A 352 -10.14 14.49 -12.02
C THR A 352 -11.03 13.35 -12.48
N PHE A 353 -11.82 12.81 -11.55
CA PHE A 353 -12.79 11.75 -11.82
C PHE A 353 -13.88 11.72 -10.75
N THR A 354 -14.93 10.96 -11.02
CA THR A 354 -16.10 10.84 -10.14
C THR A 354 -16.47 9.37 -9.97
N GLN A 355 -16.77 8.99 -8.72
CA GLN A 355 -17.26 7.67 -8.35
C GLN A 355 -18.52 7.82 -7.49
N TYR A 356 -19.46 6.89 -7.62
CA TYR A 356 -20.71 6.88 -6.88
C TYR A 356 -20.82 5.61 -6.06
N PHE A 357 -21.17 5.72 -4.78
CA PHE A 357 -21.45 4.58 -3.91
C PHE A 357 -22.89 4.69 -3.41
N MET A 358 -23.67 3.62 -3.59
CA MET A 358 -25.10 3.64 -3.32
C MET A 358 -25.59 2.31 -2.72
N PRO A 359 -26.51 2.35 -1.75
CA PRO A 359 -27.24 1.16 -1.35
C PRO A 359 -28.26 0.76 -2.42
N TYR A 360 -28.57 -0.53 -2.46
CA TYR A 360 -29.71 -1.07 -3.20
C TYR A 360 -30.29 -2.26 -2.46
N LYS A 361 -31.54 -2.61 -2.78
CA LYS A 361 -32.30 -3.63 -2.04
C LYS A 361 -33.40 -4.26 -2.88
N ASN A 362 -33.81 -5.46 -2.49
CA ASN A 362 -34.91 -6.28 -2.99
C ASN A 362 -34.90 -6.63 -4.50
N ILE A 363 -33.86 -6.23 -5.25
CA ILE A 363 -33.74 -6.53 -6.69
C ILE A 363 -32.86 -7.73 -7.04
N GLY A 364 -32.15 -8.34 -6.08
CA GLY A 364 -31.24 -9.46 -6.36
C GLY A 364 -29.95 -9.03 -7.06
N VAL A 365 -29.29 -9.98 -7.73
CA VAL A 365 -28.03 -9.75 -8.44
C VAL A 365 -28.25 -8.87 -9.67
N VAL A 366 -27.78 -7.62 -9.58
CA VAL A 366 -27.98 -6.60 -10.61
C VAL A 366 -27.33 -7.00 -11.95
N LYS A 367 -28.05 -6.76 -13.05
CA LYS A 367 -27.56 -6.99 -14.42
C LYS A 367 -27.01 -5.72 -15.08
N ASN A 368 -27.53 -4.55 -14.71
CA ASN A 368 -26.97 -3.25 -15.07
C ASN A 368 -27.36 -2.17 -14.05
N ALA A 369 -26.49 -1.18 -13.84
CA ALA A 369 -26.74 -0.03 -12.97
C ALA A 369 -26.21 1.28 -13.58
N SER A 370 -26.97 2.36 -13.36
CA SER A 370 -26.54 3.75 -13.51
C SER A 370 -26.67 4.49 -12.17
N ILE A 371 -26.34 5.79 -12.15
CA ILE A 371 -26.56 6.63 -10.96
C ILE A 371 -28.05 6.85 -10.68
N GLU A 372 -28.94 6.61 -11.65
CA GLU A 372 -30.38 6.84 -11.52
C GLU A 372 -31.17 5.56 -11.19
N ALA A 373 -30.77 4.39 -11.73
CA ALA A 373 -31.49 3.14 -11.53
C ALA A 373 -30.61 1.89 -11.70
N ALA A 374 -31.00 0.81 -11.03
CA ALA A 374 -30.45 -0.54 -11.17
C ALA A 374 -31.54 -1.52 -11.59
N ILE A 375 -31.20 -2.48 -12.45
CA ILE A 375 -32.17 -3.45 -13.01
C ILE A 375 -31.67 -4.88 -12.89
N ASN A 376 -32.62 -5.78 -12.65
CA ASN A 376 -32.44 -7.21 -12.76
C ASN A 376 -33.47 -7.80 -13.73
N LEU A 377 -33.02 -8.70 -14.59
CA LEU A 377 -33.81 -9.49 -15.54
C LEU A 377 -33.31 -10.93 -15.40
N GLU A 378 -34.17 -11.79 -14.87
CA GLU A 378 -33.91 -13.23 -14.74
C GLU A 378 -34.92 -13.99 -15.58
N VAL A 379 -34.45 -15.01 -16.30
CA VAL A 379 -35.29 -15.85 -17.16
C VAL A 379 -35.30 -17.26 -16.59
N ASP A 380 -36.48 -17.73 -16.21
CA ASP A 380 -36.70 -19.14 -15.88
C ASP A 380 -37.16 -19.86 -17.15
N ALA A 381 -36.22 -20.55 -17.80
CA ALA A 381 -36.49 -21.29 -19.02
C ALA A 381 -37.40 -22.51 -18.80
N GLU A 382 -37.43 -23.07 -17.58
CA GLU A 382 -38.30 -24.22 -17.26
C GLU A 382 -39.74 -23.79 -17.03
N ALA A 383 -39.93 -22.67 -16.32
CA ALA A 383 -41.25 -22.07 -16.10
C ALA A 383 -41.76 -21.29 -17.33
N GLY A 384 -40.87 -20.86 -18.22
CA GLY A 384 -41.21 -20.01 -19.35
C GLY A 384 -41.58 -18.59 -18.92
N GLU A 385 -40.91 -18.05 -17.90
CA GLU A 385 -41.22 -16.76 -17.30
C GLU A 385 -39.96 -15.88 -17.18
N ALA A 386 -40.13 -14.56 -17.29
CA ALA A 386 -39.12 -13.57 -16.97
C ALA A 386 -39.51 -12.79 -15.71
N VAL A 387 -38.59 -12.68 -14.75
CA VAL A 387 -38.74 -11.82 -13.58
C VAL A 387 -37.95 -10.54 -13.83
N ILE A 388 -38.64 -9.40 -13.81
CA ILE A 388 -38.01 -8.09 -13.91
C ILE A 388 -38.11 -7.35 -12.58
N LYS A 389 -37.01 -6.69 -12.20
CA LYS A 389 -36.95 -5.83 -11.03
C LYS A 389 -36.22 -4.54 -11.33
N VAL A 390 -36.71 -3.42 -10.80
CA VAL A 390 -36.13 -2.08 -10.98
C VAL A 390 -36.08 -1.34 -9.64
N TYR A 391 -34.91 -0.81 -9.31
CA TYR A 391 -34.67 0.07 -8.16
C TYR A 391 -34.19 1.44 -8.66
N ALA A 392 -34.64 2.52 -8.02
CA ALA A 392 -34.22 3.88 -8.35
C ALA A 392 -33.51 4.56 -7.17
N THR A 393 -32.51 5.38 -7.47
CA THR A 393 -31.74 6.11 -6.45
C THR A 393 -32.36 7.45 -6.06
N SER A 394 -33.46 7.84 -6.70
CA SER A 394 -34.24 9.02 -6.36
C SER A 394 -35.70 8.84 -6.78
N LYS A 395 -36.56 9.76 -6.35
CA LYS A 395 -37.96 9.74 -6.78
C LYS A 395 -38.05 10.05 -8.28
N LEU A 396 -38.53 9.10 -9.06
CA LEU A 396 -38.77 9.23 -10.50
C LEU A 396 -40.27 9.14 -10.78
N GLU A 397 -40.89 10.29 -11.00
CA GLU A 397 -42.30 10.36 -11.38
C GLU A 397 -42.47 10.04 -12.86
N HIS A 398 -43.46 9.21 -13.18
CA HIS A 398 -43.80 8.81 -14.54
C HIS A 398 -42.64 8.13 -15.31
N ALA A 399 -41.83 7.32 -14.63
CA ALA A 399 -40.85 6.47 -15.28
C ALA A 399 -41.56 5.40 -16.13
N VAL A 400 -40.99 5.04 -17.27
CA VAL A 400 -41.54 3.98 -18.14
C VAL A 400 -40.64 2.75 -18.08
N VAL A 401 -41.18 1.63 -17.61
CA VAL A 401 -40.52 0.32 -17.62
C VAL A 401 -41.07 -0.49 -18.79
N GLU A 402 -40.18 -0.95 -19.67
CA GLU A 402 -40.52 -1.70 -20.88
C GLU A 402 -39.70 -2.98 -20.97
N LEU A 403 -40.37 -4.12 -21.20
CA LEU A 403 -39.75 -5.38 -21.58
C LEU A 403 -40.18 -5.74 -23.01
N SER A 404 -39.20 -5.92 -23.89
CA SER A 404 -39.38 -6.30 -25.29
C SER A 404 -38.57 -7.55 -25.60
N GLY A 405 -39.11 -8.47 -26.40
CA GLY A 405 -38.40 -9.61 -26.99
C GLY A 405 -38.12 -9.40 -28.48
N ALA A 406 -37.84 -10.49 -29.20
CA ALA A 406 -37.49 -10.44 -30.63
C ALA A 406 -38.59 -9.83 -31.52
N ALA A 407 -39.85 -10.18 -31.26
CA ALA A 407 -41.01 -9.74 -32.04
C ALA A 407 -42.16 -9.18 -31.18
N THR A 408 -42.15 -9.45 -29.87
CA THR A 408 -43.26 -9.17 -28.96
C THR A 408 -42.83 -8.14 -27.91
N ARG A 409 -43.67 -7.12 -27.66
CA ARG A 409 -43.51 -6.21 -26.51
C ARG A 409 -44.34 -6.75 -25.35
N TYR A 410 -43.67 -7.38 -24.39
CA TYR A 410 -44.29 -8.05 -23.25
C TYR A 410 -44.84 -7.07 -22.21
N LEU A 411 -44.17 -5.94 -21.99
CA LEU A 411 -44.55 -4.97 -20.98
C LEU A 411 -44.22 -3.54 -21.43
N GLN A 412 -45.12 -2.59 -21.13
CA GLN A 412 -44.81 -1.17 -21.07
C GLN A 412 -45.72 -0.52 -20.02
N GLU A 413 -45.18 -0.17 -18.86
CA GLU A 413 -45.92 0.47 -17.77
C GLU A 413 -45.29 1.81 -17.39
N THR A 414 -46.13 2.79 -17.08
CA THR A 414 -45.71 4.04 -16.44
C THR A 414 -45.86 3.89 -14.94
N VAL A 415 -44.78 4.08 -14.21
CA VAL A 415 -44.67 3.80 -12.78
C VAL A 415 -43.99 4.95 -12.05
N GLU A 416 -44.18 5.00 -10.73
CA GLU A 416 -43.36 5.80 -9.84
C GLU A 416 -42.27 4.90 -9.26
N LEU A 417 -41.01 5.33 -9.34
CA LEU A 417 -39.88 4.63 -8.73
C LEU A 417 -39.30 5.51 -7.62
N SER A 418 -38.81 4.91 -6.55
CA SER A 418 -38.25 5.61 -5.40
C SER A 418 -37.13 4.79 -4.74
N PRO A 419 -36.30 5.39 -3.86
CA PRO A 419 -35.32 4.64 -3.06
C PRO A 419 -35.93 3.76 -1.97
N VAL A 420 -37.23 3.90 -1.69
CA VAL A 420 -37.93 3.15 -0.63
C VAL A 420 -38.78 2.00 -1.18
N ASP A 421 -39.04 1.99 -2.49
CA ASP A 421 -39.87 0.99 -3.16
C ASP A 421 -39.12 0.30 -4.31
N VAL A 422 -39.49 -0.94 -4.62
CA VAL A 422 -38.97 -1.69 -5.77
C VAL A 422 -40.11 -2.05 -6.69
N TYR A 423 -39.89 -1.84 -8.00
CA TYR A 423 -40.80 -2.34 -9.02
C TYR A 423 -40.42 -3.78 -9.36
N GLN A 424 -41.39 -4.70 -9.30
CA GLN A 424 -41.21 -6.11 -9.66
C GLN A 424 -42.41 -6.63 -10.45
N LYS A 425 -42.14 -7.42 -11.50
CA LYS A 425 -43.14 -8.19 -12.25
C LYS A 425 -42.58 -9.55 -12.67
N VAL A 426 -43.48 -10.53 -12.71
CA VAL A 426 -43.25 -11.83 -13.37
C VAL A 426 -44.06 -11.80 -14.67
N ILE A 427 -43.41 -12.14 -15.78
CA ILE A 427 -43.94 -12.00 -17.13
C ILE A 427 -43.82 -13.35 -17.83
N PRO A 428 -44.93 -13.99 -18.23
CA PRO A 428 -44.88 -15.22 -19.02
C PRO A 428 -44.34 -14.91 -20.43
N LEU A 429 -43.43 -15.76 -20.89
CA LEU A 429 -42.76 -15.64 -22.19
C LEU A 429 -43.41 -16.55 -23.25
N GLU A 430 -43.33 -16.15 -24.51
CA GLU A 430 -43.77 -16.99 -25.62
C GLU A 430 -42.76 -18.12 -25.88
N SER A 431 -43.26 -19.26 -26.39
CA SER A 431 -42.41 -20.42 -26.69
C SER A 431 -41.38 -20.08 -27.76
N GLY A 432 -40.09 -20.33 -27.47
CA GLY A 432 -38.97 -20.10 -28.38
C GLY A 432 -38.21 -18.80 -28.14
N GLU A 433 -38.72 -17.89 -27.30
CA GLU A 433 -37.98 -16.71 -26.86
C GLU A 433 -36.68 -17.12 -26.16
N GLN A 434 -35.56 -16.49 -26.54
CA GLN A 434 -34.27 -16.72 -25.89
C GLN A 434 -33.94 -15.56 -24.95
N GLU A 435 -33.18 -15.83 -23.89
CA GLU A 435 -32.77 -14.81 -22.92
C GLU A 435 -32.09 -13.59 -23.60
N HIS A 436 -31.26 -13.82 -24.61
CA HIS A 436 -30.55 -12.75 -25.34
C HIS A 436 -31.45 -11.92 -26.28
N ASP A 437 -32.68 -12.35 -26.54
CA ASP A 437 -33.65 -11.58 -27.32
C ASP A 437 -34.41 -10.57 -26.44
N LEU A 438 -34.43 -10.79 -25.12
CA LEU A 438 -35.10 -9.92 -24.17
C LEU A 438 -34.30 -8.66 -23.85
N LYS A 439 -34.97 -7.52 -23.90
CA LYS A 439 -34.43 -6.21 -23.54
C LYS A 439 -35.34 -5.52 -22.53
N LEU A 440 -34.80 -5.27 -21.34
CA LEU A 440 -35.40 -4.45 -20.30
C LEU A 440 -34.89 -3.01 -20.40
N LEU A 441 -35.80 -2.05 -20.42
CA LEU A 441 -35.54 -0.63 -20.62
C LEU A 441 -36.28 0.21 -19.59
N VAL A 442 -35.61 1.19 -18.98
CA VAL A 442 -36.22 2.20 -18.12
C VAL A 442 -35.96 3.59 -18.68
N ARG A 443 -37.03 4.37 -18.85
CA ARG A 443 -36.96 5.77 -19.34
C ARG A 443 -37.59 6.73 -18.34
N ASN A 444 -37.14 7.97 -18.36
CA ASN A 444 -37.82 9.06 -17.65
C ASN A 444 -39.04 9.58 -18.45
N ARG A 445 -39.74 10.58 -17.88
CA ARG A 445 -40.92 11.20 -18.51
C ARG A 445 -40.63 11.87 -19.86
N GLU A 446 -39.40 12.38 -20.08
CA GLU A 446 -38.97 12.95 -21.36
C GLU A 446 -38.55 11.90 -22.40
N GLY A 447 -38.59 10.60 -22.05
CA GLY A 447 -38.18 9.51 -22.92
C GLY A 447 -36.66 9.25 -22.96
N ARG A 448 -35.87 9.94 -22.13
CA ARG A 448 -34.43 9.65 -21.98
C ARG A 448 -34.28 8.28 -21.31
N VAL A 449 -33.46 7.42 -21.91
CA VAL A 449 -33.07 6.13 -21.33
C VAL A 449 -32.23 6.39 -20.09
N LEU A 450 -32.67 5.85 -18.96
CA LEU A 450 -31.94 5.88 -17.69
C LEU A 450 -31.04 4.66 -17.57
N ILE A 451 -31.57 3.48 -17.87
CA ILE A 451 -30.84 2.22 -17.84
C ILE A 451 -31.49 1.20 -18.79
N SER A 452 -30.67 0.30 -19.34
CA SER A 452 -31.16 -0.80 -20.17
C SER A 452 -30.26 -2.02 -20.04
N TYR A 453 -30.84 -3.21 -20.18
CA TYR A 453 -30.10 -4.45 -20.20
C TYR A 453 -30.68 -5.40 -21.25
N GLN A 454 -29.78 -6.02 -22.00
CA GLN A 454 -30.07 -7.10 -22.92
C GLN A 454 -28.95 -8.12 -22.76
N PRO A 455 -29.25 -9.39 -22.40
CA PRO A 455 -28.24 -10.42 -22.28
C PRO A 455 -27.47 -10.61 -23.59
N LYS A 456 -26.15 -10.76 -23.51
CA LYS A 456 -25.32 -11.07 -24.69
C LYS A 456 -25.62 -12.49 -25.15
N ARG A 457 -25.50 -12.75 -26.46
CA ARG A 457 -25.54 -14.10 -26.99
C ARG A 457 -24.37 -14.91 -26.43
N PRO A 458 -24.58 -16.18 -26.00
CA PRO A 458 -23.49 -17.03 -25.57
C PRO A 458 -22.42 -17.16 -26.67
N ASP A 459 -21.16 -16.88 -26.32
CA ASP A 459 -19.99 -17.05 -27.18
C ASP A 459 -18.85 -17.71 -26.39
N ILE A 460 -17.91 -18.35 -27.07
CA ILE A 460 -16.73 -18.97 -26.45
C ILE A 460 -15.71 -17.87 -26.21
N GLU A 461 -15.72 -17.26 -25.02
CA GLU A 461 -14.69 -16.30 -24.65
C GLU A 461 -13.35 -17.00 -24.35
N GLN A 462 -12.27 -16.46 -24.93
CA GLN A 462 -10.91 -16.91 -24.63
C GLN A 462 -10.46 -16.32 -23.29
N ILE A 463 -9.96 -17.19 -22.42
CA ILE A 463 -9.31 -16.78 -21.18
C ILE A 463 -8.01 -16.05 -21.56
N PRO A 464 -7.74 -14.84 -21.02
CA PRO A 464 -6.50 -14.13 -21.32
C PRO A 464 -5.28 -14.86 -20.77
N GLU A 465 -4.09 -14.60 -21.36
CA GLU A 465 -2.83 -15.12 -20.82
C GLU A 465 -2.40 -14.35 -19.56
N ALA A 466 -1.74 -15.06 -18.64
CA ALA A 466 -1.03 -14.45 -17.52
C ALA A 466 0.15 -13.58 -18.00
N ALA A 467 0.52 -12.61 -17.18
CA ALA A 467 1.68 -11.75 -17.39
C ALA A 467 2.98 -12.55 -17.39
N LYS A 468 3.97 -12.07 -18.15
CA LYS A 468 5.30 -12.68 -18.27
C LYS A 468 6.34 -11.77 -17.62
N PRO A 469 7.36 -12.33 -16.95
CA PRO A 469 8.36 -11.53 -16.28
C PRO A 469 9.20 -10.76 -17.29
N LEU A 470 9.69 -9.59 -16.90
CA LEU A 470 10.59 -8.80 -17.73
C LEU A 470 11.96 -9.50 -17.87
N ALA A 471 12.45 -9.62 -19.10
CA ALA A 471 13.76 -10.21 -19.40
C ALA A 471 14.90 -9.31 -18.89
N ALA A 472 16.08 -9.90 -18.64
CA ALA A 472 17.24 -9.13 -18.18
C ALA A 472 17.68 -8.08 -19.23
N PRO A 473 18.33 -6.96 -18.84
CA PRO A 473 18.73 -5.91 -19.77
C PRO A 473 19.54 -6.43 -20.97
N GLU A 474 20.46 -7.37 -20.74
CA GLU A 474 21.33 -7.92 -21.79
C GLU A 474 20.57 -8.79 -22.81
N GLU A 475 19.39 -9.32 -22.43
CA GLU A 475 18.57 -10.21 -23.25
C GLU A 475 17.60 -9.45 -24.18
N LEU A 476 17.21 -8.24 -23.79
CA LEU A 476 16.45 -7.34 -24.65
C LEU A 476 17.33 -6.95 -25.85
N ARG A 477 16.75 -6.83 -27.04
CA ARG A 477 17.47 -6.72 -28.31
C ARG A 477 17.63 -5.29 -28.78
N SER A 478 16.64 -4.43 -28.54
CA SER A 478 16.62 -3.05 -29.05
C SER A 478 16.71 -2.00 -27.95
N THR A 479 17.13 -0.78 -28.30
CA THR A 479 17.08 0.36 -27.37
C THR A 479 15.64 0.75 -27.01
N GLU A 480 14.68 0.45 -27.88
CA GLU A 480 13.26 0.65 -27.61
C GLU A 480 12.73 -0.30 -26.53
N GLU A 481 13.04 -1.58 -26.62
CA GLU A 481 12.68 -2.55 -25.57
C GLU A 481 13.29 -2.15 -24.23
N LEU A 482 14.56 -1.73 -24.20
CA LEU A 482 15.25 -1.27 -22.99
C LEU A 482 14.64 0.00 -22.41
N TYR A 483 14.28 0.96 -23.26
CA TYR A 483 13.60 2.18 -22.83
C TYR A 483 12.22 1.86 -22.22
N LEU A 484 11.41 1.05 -22.88
CA LEU A 484 10.08 0.66 -22.41
C LEU A 484 10.15 -0.18 -21.13
N ALA A 485 11.15 -1.06 -21.02
CA ALA A 485 11.44 -1.83 -19.82
C ALA A 485 11.76 -0.92 -18.61
N GLY A 486 12.66 0.06 -18.78
CA GLY A 486 12.97 1.03 -17.73
C GLY A 486 11.76 1.88 -17.35
N GLN A 487 10.99 2.35 -18.34
CA GLN A 487 9.75 3.12 -18.10
C GLN A 487 8.71 2.31 -17.32
N HIS A 488 8.54 1.04 -17.66
CA HIS A 488 7.64 0.13 -16.96
C HIS A 488 8.07 -0.03 -15.48
N LEU A 489 9.36 -0.25 -15.22
CA LEU A 489 9.87 -0.41 -13.84
C LEU A 489 9.69 0.86 -13.00
N GLU A 490 9.89 2.05 -13.59
CA GLU A 490 9.61 3.32 -12.91
C GLU A 490 8.11 3.51 -12.66
N GLN A 491 7.28 3.25 -13.68
CA GLN A 491 5.84 3.41 -13.60
C GLN A 491 5.28 2.59 -12.44
N TYR A 492 5.59 1.30 -12.39
CA TYR A 492 5.09 0.35 -11.38
C TYR A 492 5.83 0.43 -10.04
N ARG A 493 6.84 1.31 -9.94
CA ARG A 493 7.73 1.46 -8.78
C ARG A 493 8.26 0.10 -8.31
N HIS A 494 8.79 -0.68 -9.25
CA HIS A 494 9.16 -2.07 -9.02
C HIS A 494 10.15 -2.19 -7.85
N ALA A 495 9.92 -3.14 -6.93
CA ALA A 495 10.67 -3.23 -5.68
C ALA A 495 12.12 -3.71 -5.85
N THR A 496 12.37 -4.61 -6.80
CA THR A 496 13.65 -5.35 -6.90
C THR A 496 14.41 -5.17 -8.22
N PHE A 497 13.76 -4.63 -9.25
CA PHE A 497 14.36 -4.41 -10.57
C PHE A 497 14.55 -2.91 -10.77
N GLU A 498 15.76 -2.53 -11.16
CA GLU A 498 16.15 -1.12 -11.25
C GLU A 498 16.07 -0.61 -12.70
N PRO A 499 15.36 0.50 -12.97
CA PRO A 499 15.27 1.07 -14.31
C PRO A 499 16.62 1.54 -14.86
N GLU A 500 17.53 1.96 -13.97
CA GLU A 500 18.89 2.40 -14.29
C GLU A 500 19.68 1.37 -15.11
N ALA A 501 19.57 0.08 -14.76
CA ALA A 501 20.29 -0.98 -15.48
C ALA A 501 19.86 -1.08 -16.95
N TYR A 502 18.56 -0.93 -17.22
CA TYR A 502 18.00 -0.98 -18.57
C TYR A 502 18.40 0.26 -19.38
N TYR A 503 18.37 1.44 -18.76
CA TYR A 503 18.79 2.66 -19.45
C TYR A 503 20.27 2.66 -19.80
N LEU A 504 21.13 2.25 -18.88
CA LEU A 504 22.57 2.20 -19.09
C LEU A 504 22.96 1.17 -20.16
N GLU A 505 22.34 -0.01 -20.17
CA GLU A 505 22.57 -1.01 -21.23
C GLU A 505 22.08 -0.48 -22.59
N GLY A 506 20.98 0.28 -22.63
CA GLY A 506 20.54 0.96 -23.85
C GLY A 506 21.53 2.01 -24.36
N LEU A 507 22.03 2.86 -23.45
CA LEU A 507 23.01 3.91 -23.78
C LEU A 507 24.38 3.34 -24.17
N LYS A 508 24.71 2.13 -23.73
CA LYS A 508 25.90 1.40 -24.21
C LYS A 508 25.76 0.97 -25.67
N ARG A 509 24.53 0.72 -26.15
CA ARG A 509 24.24 0.33 -27.55
C ARG A 509 24.11 1.53 -28.47
N ASP A 510 23.40 2.57 -28.04
CA ASP A 510 23.39 3.89 -28.70
C ASP A 510 23.49 5.00 -27.64
N ASN A 511 24.68 5.58 -27.51
CA ASN A 511 24.95 6.64 -26.54
C ASN A 511 24.18 7.94 -26.80
N GLY A 512 23.60 8.11 -27.98
CA GLY A 512 22.82 9.28 -28.36
C GLY A 512 21.33 9.01 -28.51
N ASP A 513 20.81 7.84 -28.10
CA ASP A 513 19.36 7.62 -28.07
C ASP A 513 18.71 8.68 -27.16
N ILE A 514 17.81 9.46 -27.75
CA ILE A 514 17.20 10.63 -27.12
C ILE A 514 16.37 10.22 -25.90
N ARG A 515 15.58 9.16 -26.03
CA ARG A 515 14.63 8.70 -25.01
C ARG A 515 15.38 8.18 -23.79
N LEU A 516 16.44 7.39 -24.01
CA LEU A 516 17.26 6.84 -22.95
C LEU A 516 18.07 7.92 -22.21
N ASN A 517 18.63 8.89 -22.93
CA ASN A 517 19.34 10.01 -22.32
C ASN A 517 18.40 10.88 -21.47
N VAL A 518 17.19 11.17 -21.96
CA VAL A 518 16.18 11.91 -21.19
C VAL A 518 15.76 11.11 -19.95
N ALA A 519 15.38 9.84 -20.10
CA ALA A 519 14.92 9.02 -18.98
C ALA A 519 15.98 8.85 -17.88
N TYR A 520 17.23 8.53 -18.25
CA TYR A 520 18.30 8.38 -17.28
C TYR A 520 18.73 9.73 -16.66
N GLY A 521 18.74 10.80 -17.45
CA GLY A 521 18.98 12.16 -16.95
C GLY A 521 17.94 12.57 -15.90
N THR A 522 16.65 12.28 -16.14
CA THR A 522 15.56 12.55 -15.20
C THR A 522 15.68 11.69 -13.93
N LEU A 523 16.10 10.43 -14.05
CA LEU A 523 16.38 9.57 -12.90
C LEU A 523 17.50 10.15 -12.02
N LEU A 524 18.57 10.68 -12.63
CA LEU A 524 19.66 11.34 -11.90
C LEU A 524 19.23 12.68 -11.29
N LEU A 525 18.38 13.44 -11.98
CA LEU A 525 17.81 14.70 -11.49
C LEU A 525 17.04 14.48 -10.17
N ARG A 526 16.18 13.45 -10.12
CA ARG A 526 15.45 13.03 -8.91
C ARG A 526 16.35 12.66 -7.73
N ARG A 527 17.59 12.27 -8.00
CA ARG A 527 18.61 11.95 -6.97
C ARG A 527 19.43 13.19 -6.53
N GLY A 528 19.11 14.37 -7.06
CA GLY A 528 19.85 15.61 -6.82
C GLY A 528 21.22 15.65 -7.50
N LEU A 529 21.42 14.85 -8.55
CA LEU A 529 22.66 14.81 -9.34
C LEU A 529 22.55 15.76 -10.55
N TYR A 530 22.48 17.06 -10.27
CA TYR A 530 22.23 18.10 -11.28
C TYR A 530 23.31 18.17 -12.37
N ILE A 531 24.57 17.98 -12.02
CA ILE A 531 25.69 18.04 -12.98
C ILE A 531 25.70 16.81 -13.89
N ASP A 532 25.40 15.63 -13.35
CA ASP A 532 25.38 14.40 -14.14
C ASP A 532 24.16 14.35 -15.07
N SER A 533 22.99 14.73 -14.58
CA SER A 533 21.76 14.81 -15.39
C SER A 533 21.90 15.76 -16.58
N GLU A 534 22.52 16.93 -16.40
CA GLU A 534 22.80 17.90 -17.48
C GLU A 534 23.53 17.26 -18.67
N GLN A 535 24.51 16.38 -18.41
CA GLN A 535 25.30 15.75 -19.46
C GLN A 535 24.42 14.89 -20.39
N TYR A 536 23.46 14.16 -19.83
CA TYR A 536 22.54 13.33 -20.62
C TYR A 536 21.53 14.18 -21.40
N PHE A 537 20.97 15.23 -20.79
CA PHE A 537 20.06 16.12 -21.52
C PHE A 537 20.75 16.84 -22.68
N ARG A 538 22.02 17.27 -22.51
CA ARG A 538 22.79 17.86 -23.61
C ARG A 538 23.08 16.88 -24.74
N LYS A 539 23.37 15.60 -24.44
CA LYS A 539 23.52 14.55 -25.46
C LYS A 539 22.21 14.30 -26.23
N ALA A 540 21.08 14.26 -25.53
CA ALA A 540 19.76 14.14 -26.17
C ALA A 540 19.50 15.32 -27.12
N ILE A 541 19.80 16.55 -26.69
CA ILE A 541 19.66 17.77 -27.50
C ILE A 541 20.60 17.76 -28.71
N GLU A 542 21.84 17.29 -28.56
CA GLU A 542 22.78 17.14 -29.68
C GLU A 542 22.21 16.22 -30.77
N ARG A 543 21.65 15.07 -30.37
CA ARG A 543 21.02 14.14 -31.32
C ARG A 543 19.76 14.73 -31.95
N LEU A 544 18.89 15.36 -31.15
CA LEU A 544 17.68 16.04 -31.63
C LEU A 544 18.01 17.10 -32.70
N ASN A 545 19.13 17.80 -32.53
CA ASN A 545 19.58 18.86 -33.42
C ASN A 545 20.43 18.38 -34.60
N TRP A 546 20.63 17.07 -34.78
CA TRP A 546 21.51 16.53 -35.82
C TRP A 546 21.20 17.07 -37.23
N ARG A 547 19.92 17.22 -37.56
CA ARG A 547 19.45 17.76 -38.85
C ARG A 547 18.56 18.98 -38.73
N ASN A 548 17.89 19.17 -37.59
CA ASN A 548 16.90 20.21 -37.39
C ASN A 548 17.17 20.95 -36.09
N PRO A 549 17.47 22.26 -36.10
CA PRO A 549 17.72 23.03 -34.87
C PRO A 549 16.48 23.25 -33.99
N ASN A 550 15.31 22.80 -34.46
CA ASN A 550 14.01 22.93 -33.83
C ASN A 550 13.36 21.55 -33.80
N PRO A 551 13.61 20.75 -32.75
CA PRO A 551 13.02 19.43 -32.66
C PRO A 551 11.50 19.49 -32.42
N TYR A 552 10.80 18.43 -32.81
CA TYR A 552 9.36 18.30 -32.62
C TYR A 552 8.97 18.23 -31.13
N ASP A 553 9.76 17.48 -30.35
CA ASP A 553 9.63 17.40 -28.90
C ASP A 553 10.80 18.14 -28.24
N SER A 554 10.49 18.82 -27.14
CA SER A 554 11.42 19.68 -26.40
C SER A 554 11.57 19.31 -24.94
N GLU A 555 11.20 18.07 -24.55
CA GLU A 555 11.37 17.56 -23.18
C GLU A 555 12.81 17.74 -22.68
N ALA A 556 13.80 17.34 -23.49
CA ALA A 556 15.21 17.45 -23.11
C ALA A 556 15.63 18.89 -22.78
N TYR A 557 15.02 19.90 -23.42
CA TYR A 557 15.26 21.30 -23.10
C TYR A 557 14.60 21.73 -21.79
N TYR A 558 13.38 21.26 -21.51
CA TYR A 558 12.72 21.50 -20.23
C TYR A 558 13.53 20.91 -19.08
N GLN A 559 13.88 19.62 -19.18
CA GLN A 559 14.64 18.91 -18.15
C GLN A 559 16.05 19.51 -17.95
N LEU A 560 16.71 19.93 -19.04
CA LEU A 560 17.96 20.69 -18.95
C LEU A 560 17.77 22.00 -18.17
N GLY A 561 16.68 22.72 -18.42
CA GLY A 561 16.34 23.94 -17.69
C GLY A 561 16.18 23.70 -16.19
N VAL A 562 15.52 22.62 -15.79
CA VAL A 562 15.36 22.22 -14.39
C VAL A 562 16.72 21.91 -13.75
N ALA A 563 17.55 21.10 -14.42
CA ALA A 563 18.90 20.76 -13.93
C ALA A 563 19.81 21.99 -13.79
N LEU A 564 19.79 22.91 -14.77
CA LEU A 564 20.58 24.14 -14.73
C LEU A 564 20.13 25.09 -13.62
N ARG A 565 18.81 25.16 -13.37
CA ARG A 565 18.26 25.93 -12.25
C ARG A 565 18.75 25.37 -10.91
N GLY A 566 18.74 24.04 -10.71
CA GLY A 566 19.27 23.40 -9.51
C GLY A 566 20.77 23.66 -9.27
N GLN A 567 21.52 24.03 -10.32
CA GLN A 567 22.91 24.49 -10.22
C GLN A 567 23.07 26.01 -10.00
N GLY A 568 21.97 26.76 -9.92
CA GLY A 568 21.98 28.23 -9.84
C GLY A 568 22.31 28.94 -11.17
N ARG A 569 22.39 28.23 -12.30
CA ARG A 569 22.72 28.78 -13.63
C ARG A 569 21.49 29.33 -14.34
N LEU A 570 20.89 30.37 -13.75
CA LEU A 570 19.56 30.88 -14.13
C LEU A 570 19.47 31.40 -15.58
N GLU A 571 20.51 32.04 -16.12
CA GLU A 571 20.47 32.54 -17.51
C GLU A 571 20.46 31.42 -18.56
N GLU A 572 21.22 30.35 -18.31
CA GLU A 572 21.21 29.18 -19.19
C GLU A 572 19.90 28.40 -19.05
N ALA A 573 19.39 28.26 -17.81
CA ALA A 573 18.08 27.67 -17.56
C ALA A 573 16.96 28.42 -18.29
N PHE A 574 16.96 29.76 -18.20
CA PHE A 574 16.01 30.63 -18.91
C PHE A 574 16.06 30.41 -20.42
N THR A 575 17.26 30.31 -20.99
CA THR A 575 17.45 30.01 -22.42
C THR A 575 16.89 28.63 -22.80
N ALA A 576 17.16 27.60 -21.99
CA ALA A 576 16.66 26.25 -22.21
C ALA A 576 15.13 26.19 -22.11
N PHE A 577 14.52 26.83 -21.12
CA PHE A 577 13.06 26.90 -20.99
C PHE A 577 12.41 27.64 -22.16
N HIS A 578 13.00 28.75 -22.64
CA HIS A 578 12.51 29.41 -23.85
C HIS A 578 12.50 28.50 -25.07
N LYS A 579 13.46 27.58 -25.18
CA LYS A 579 13.46 26.58 -26.24
C LYS A 579 12.42 25.48 -25.99
N SER A 580 12.19 25.10 -24.73
CA SER A 580 11.20 24.09 -24.36
C SER A 580 9.77 24.47 -24.79
N VAL A 581 9.37 25.73 -24.60
CA VAL A 581 8.01 26.22 -24.90
C VAL A 581 7.69 26.33 -26.40
N TRP A 582 8.64 25.95 -27.29
CA TRP A 582 8.36 25.86 -28.72
C TRP A 582 7.51 24.62 -29.05
N SER A 583 7.50 23.61 -28.17
CA SER A 583 6.59 22.47 -28.25
C SER A 583 5.40 22.67 -27.32
N ALA A 584 4.19 22.41 -27.83
CA ALA A 584 2.95 22.61 -27.09
C ALA A 584 2.90 21.80 -25.79
N ALA A 585 3.48 20.60 -25.77
CA ALA A 585 3.49 19.71 -24.59
C ALA A 585 4.22 20.33 -23.39
N TRP A 586 5.17 21.22 -23.61
CA TRP A 586 6.02 21.82 -22.57
C TRP A 586 5.73 23.30 -22.33
N GLN A 587 4.68 23.85 -22.96
CA GLN A 587 4.35 25.27 -22.81
C GLN A 587 3.87 25.63 -21.40
N ASP A 588 3.07 24.77 -20.75
CA ASP A 588 2.65 25.02 -19.36
C ASP A 588 3.86 25.09 -18.42
N ALA A 589 4.52 23.95 -18.19
CA ALA A 589 5.64 23.86 -17.25
C ALA A 589 6.81 24.77 -17.62
N GLY A 590 7.09 24.94 -18.92
CA GLY A 590 8.16 25.82 -19.41
C GLY A 590 7.87 27.31 -19.20
N TYR A 591 6.67 27.80 -19.52
CA TYR A 591 6.31 29.20 -19.25
C TYR A 591 6.17 29.49 -17.76
N PHE A 592 5.70 28.53 -16.95
CA PHE A 592 5.70 28.66 -15.50
C PHE A 592 7.13 28.82 -14.96
N SER A 593 8.07 28.00 -15.44
CA SER A 593 9.48 28.09 -15.05
C SER A 593 10.13 29.42 -15.49
N LEU A 594 9.79 29.93 -16.67
CA LEU A 594 10.20 31.25 -17.13
C LEU A 594 9.63 32.37 -16.24
N ALA A 595 8.35 32.28 -15.86
CA ALA A 595 7.71 33.24 -14.97
C ALA A 595 8.41 33.30 -13.61
N GLN A 596 8.78 32.14 -13.05
CA GLN A 596 9.55 32.06 -11.80
C GLN A 596 10.91 32.76 -11.92
N ILE A 597 11.67 32.53 -13.00
CA ILE A 597 12.96 33.18 -13.20
C ILE A 597 12.81 34.69 -13.43
N SER A 598 11.84 35.14 -14.24
CA SER A 598 11.55 36.58 -14.43
C SER A 598 11.13 37.24 -13.11
N SER A 599 10.35 36.54 -12.28
CA SER A 599 9.95 37.00 -10.94
C SER A 599 11.17 37.16 -10.02
N LEU A 600 12.07 36.18 -9.99
CA LEU A 600 13.33 36.23 -9.25
C LEU A 600 14.21 37.43 -9.65
N LYS A 601 14.17 37.84 -10.91
CA LYS A 601 14.88 39.03 -11.43
C LYS A 601 14.15 40.35 -11.15
N GLY A 602 12.98 40.33 -10.52
CA GLY A 602 12.13 41.49 -10.27
C GLY A 602 11.39 42.01 -11.50
N GLN A 603 11.36 41.25 -12.60
CA GLN A 603 10.73 41.61 -13.87
C GLN A 603 9.24 41.22 -13.87
N TYR A 604 8.46 41.79 -12.95
CA TYR A 604 7.10 41.29 -12.66
C TYR A 604 6.11 41.37 -13.83
N THR A 605 6.23 42.38 -14.70
CA THR A 605 5.36 42.48 -15.90
C THR A 605 5.61 41.35 -16.88
N GLU A 606 6.88 41.01 -17.15
CA GLU A 606 7.25 39.88 -18.01
C GLU A 606 6.90 38.54 -17.36
N ALA A 607 7.11 38.42 -16.04
CA ALA A 607 6.70 37.24 -15.29
C ALA A 607 5.18 37.00 -15.38
N LEU A 608 4.37 38.06 -15.31
CA LEU A 608 2.91 37.97 -15.44
C LEU A 608 2.52 37.51 -16.86
N GLU A 609 3.18 38.02 -17.90
CA GLU A 609 2.95 37.55 -19.28
C GLU A 609 3.28 36.06 -19.43
N HIS A 610 4.42 35.61 -18.90
CA HIS A 610 4.80 34.21 -18.91
C HIS A 610 3.80 33.34 -18.14
N VAL A 611 3.37 33.76 -16.94
CA VAL A 611 2.41 32.98 -16.14
C VAL A 611 1.05 32.88 -16.83
N ASP A 612 0.59 33.94 -17.49
CA ASP A 612 -0.65 33.93 -18.28
C ASP A 612 -0.55 32.95 -19.46
N ARG A 613 0.62 32.87 -20.13
CA ARG A 613 0.85 31.90 -21.21
C ARG A 613 0.87 30.45 -20.72
N SER A 614 1.39 30.19 -19.52
CA SER A 614 1.28 28.86 -18.88
C SER A 614 -0.18 28.51 -18.60
N LEU A 615 -0.94 29.43 -17.99
CA LEU A 615 -2.34 29.21 -17.63
C LEU A 615 -3.29 29.08 -18.83
N ILE A 616 -2.94 29.64 -19.99
CA ILE A 616 -3.67 29.38 -21.26
C ILE A 616 -3.57 27.89 -21.67
N ARG A 617 -2.48 27.20 -21.31
CA ARG A 617 -2.28 25.79 -21.62
C ARG A 617 -2.77 24.86 -20.52
N ASN A 618 -2.62 25.29 -19.27
CA ASN A 618 -3.11 24.57 -18.11
C ASN A 618 -3.66 25.55 -17.07
N SER A 619 -4.97 25.82 -17.13
CA SER A 619 -5.64 26.72 -16.17
C SER A 619 -5.68 26.16 -14.74
N ARG A 620 -5.32 24.88 -14.58
CA ARG A 620 -5.28 24.10 -13.33
C ARG A 620 -3.85 23.94 -12.80
N ASN A 621 -2.87 24.65 -13.35
CA ASN A 621 -1.56 24.78 -12.70
C ASN A 621 -1.69 25.72 -11.48
N TYR A 622 -2.01 25.15 -10.32
CA TYR A 622 -2.28 25.91 -9.09
C TYR A 622 -1.07 26.73 -8.63
N LYS A 623 0.16 26.22 -8.82
CA LYS A 623 1.37 26.98 -8.50
C LYS A 623 1.52 28.21 -9.42
N ALA A 624 1.17 28.10 -10.70
CA ALA A 624 1.14 29.24 -11.61
C ALA A 624 0.04 30.26 -11.25
N ARG A 625 -1.15 29.82 -10.80
CA ARG A 625 -2.21 30.71 -10.31
C ARG A 625 -1.77 31.48 -9.06
N ASN A 626 -1.09 30.82 -8.13
CA ASN A 626 -0.58 31.45 -6.91
C ASN A 626 0.51 32.49 -7.23
N LEU A 627 1.42 32.14 -8.15
CA LEU A 627 2.42 33.09 -8.67
C LEU A 627 1.74 34.29 -9.35
N LYS A 628 0.68 34.07 -10.13
CA LYS A 628 -0.11 35.15 -10.75
C LYS A 628 -0.69 36.10 -9.71
N ALA A 629 -1.33 35.57 -8.66
CA ALA A 629 -1.89 36.39 -7.59
C ALA A 629 -0.79 37.24 -6.90
N ALA A 630 0.36 36.63 -6.59
CA ALA A 630 1.49 37.33 -6.01
C ALA A 630 2.06 38.42 -6.94
N LEU A 631 2.21 38.15 -8.24
CA LEU A 631 2.68 39.12 -9.23
C LEU A 631 1.72 40.31 -9.38
N LEU A 632 0.41 40.05 -9.46
CA LEU A 632 -0.61 41.10 -9.52
C LEU A 632 -0.54 41.99 -8.28
N ARG A 633 -0.36 41.41 -7.09
CA ARG A 633 -0.18 42.15 -5.84
C ARG A 633 1.09 43.01 -5.86
N LYS A 634 2.22 42.45 -6.31
CA LYS A 634 3.50 43.19 -6.42
C LYS A 634 3.44 44.33 -7.44
N LEU A 635 2.60 44.22 -8.46
CA LEU A 635 2.33 45.27 -9.45
C LEU A 635 1.30 46.32 -8.96
N GLY A 636 0.73 46.16 -7.76
CA GLY A 636 -0.27 47.06 -7.19
C GLY A 636 -1.70 46.83 -7.70
N LEU A 637 -1.95 45.76 -8.46
CA LEU A 637 -3.25 45.37 -8.99
C LEU A 637 -4.00 44.50 -7.97
N ILE A 638 -4.26 45.06 -6.78
CA ILE A 638 -4.67 44.30 -5.59
C ILE A 638 -6.05 43.62 -5.77
N ASP A 639 -7.02 44.28 -6.40
CA ASP A 639 -8.34 43.69 -6.67
C ASP A 639 -8.24 42.46 -7.58
N ASN A 640 -7.39 42.52 -8.61
CA ASN A 640 -7.15 41.39 -9.51
C ASN A 640 -6.42 40.25 -8.79
N ALA A 641 -5.48 40.56 -7.89
CA ALA A 641 -4.81 39.57 -7.08
C ALA A 641 -5.81 38.81 -6.17
N LYS A 642 -6.68 39.56 -5.50
CA LYS A 642 -7.76 39.01 -4.66
C LYS A 642 -8.70 38.12 -5.47
N ALA A 643 -9.15 38.58 -6.65
CA ALA A 643 -10.02 37.80 -7.52
C ALA A 643 -9.33 36.50 -7.99
N CYS A 644 -8.06 36.57 -8.41
CA CYS A 644 -7.30 35.40 -8.82
C CYS A 644 -7.13 34.37 -7.69
N ALA A 645 -6.85 34.84 -6.46
CA ALA A 645 -6.76 33.97 -5.29
C ALA A 645 -8.11 33.32 -4.96
N PHE A 646 -9.20 34.10 -4.98
CA PHE A 646 -10.56 33.59 -4.74
C PHE A 646 -10.98 32.54 -5.78
N GLU A 647 -10.82 32.83 -7.07
CA GLU A 647 -11.09 31.87 -8.15
C GLU A 647 -10.27 30.59 -8.00
N THR A 648 -9.05 30.68 -7.45
CA THR A 648 -8.22 29.49 -7.21
C THR A 648 -8.80 28.63 -6.10
N LEU A 649 -9.34 29.24 -5.03
CA LEU A 649 -10.03 28.52 -3.96
C LEU A 649 -11.36 27.90 -4.39
N GLU A 650 -12.02 28.43 -5.43
CA GLU A 650 -13.17 27.77 -6.07
C GLU A 650 -12.77 26.52 -6.86
N LEU A 651 -11.53 26.44 -7.32
CA LEU A 651 -10.99 25.31 -8.09
C LEU A 651 -10.30 24.26 -7.22
N ASP A 652 -9.73 24.66 -6.08
CA ASP A 652 -9.08 23.81 -5.08
C ASP A 652 -9.27 24.44 -3.70
N VAL A 653 -10.21 23.85 -2.93
CA VAL A 653 -10.64 24.35 -1.62
C VAL A 653 -9.56 24.31 -0.55
N ALA A 654 -8.47 23.58 -0.80
CA ALA A 654 -7.35 23.43 0.12
C ALA A 654 -6.04 23.94 -0.47
N ASP A 655 -6.09 24.94 -1.35
CA ASP A 655 -4.88 25.60 -1.84
C ASP A 655 -4.34 26.63 -0.84
N PHE A 656 -3.30 26.21 -0.10
CA PHE A 656 -2.69 27.00 0.96
C PHE A 656 -2.05 28.31 0.46
N GLY A 657 -1.51 28.33 -0.75
CA GLY A 657 -0.86 29.53 -1.31
C GLY A 657 -1.89 30.58 -1.73
N ALA A 658 -3.04 30.16 -2.26
CA ALA A 658 -4.15 31.04 -2.60
C ALA A 658 -4.76 31.65 -1.33
N TYR A 659 -4.94 30.88 -0.26
CA TYR A 659 -5.33 31.42 1.06
C TYR A 659 -4.36 32.48 1.56
N ASN A 660 -3.05 32.23 1.49
CA ASN A 660 -2.04 33.19 1.94
C ASN A 660 -2.04 34.46 1.07
N GLU A 661 -2.11 34.34 -0.26
CA GLU A 661 -2.22 35.48 -1.16
C GLU A 661 -3.51 36.29 -0.95
N LEU A 662 -4.63 35.63 -0.61
CA LEU A 662 -5.88 36.29 -0.28
C LEU A 662 -5.73 37.15 0.98
N ALA A 663 -5.11 36.62 2.04
CA ALA A 663 -4.82 37.37 3.26
C ALA A 663 -3.86 38.55 3.00
N LEU A 664 -2.82 38.34 2.18
CA LEU A 664 -1.88 39.40 1.80
C LEU A 664 -2.54 40.50 0.95
N ALA A 665 -3.47 40.15 0.07
CA ALA A 665 -4.26 41.11 -0.70
C ALA A 665 -5.15 41.97 0.22
N HIS A 666 -5.87 41.37 1.17
CA HIS A 666 -6.66 42.11 2.16
C HIS A 666 -5.79 43.02 3.04
N THR A 667 -4.61 42.55 3.45
CA THR A 667 -3.63 43.36 4.18
C THR A 667 -3.20 44.59 3.37
N ALA A 668 -2.94 44.42 2.07
CA ALA A 668 -2.57 45.51 1.17
C ALA A 668 -3.71 46.52 0.95
N MET A 669 -4.98 46.07 1.02
CA MET A 669 -6.16 46.94 1.00
C MET A 669 -6.42 47.68 2.33
N GLY A 670 -5.69 47.32 3.40
CA GLY A 670 -5.88 47.87 4.75
C GLY A 670 -6.94 47.16 5.60
N ASP A 671 -7.54 46.07 5.09
CA ASP A 671 -8.55 45.27 5.77
C ASP A 671 -7.89 44.16 6.62
N LYS A 672 -7.33 44.58 7.76
CA LYS A 672 -6.57 43.70 8.65
C LYS A 672 -7.43 42.63 9.32
N ASP A 673 -8.69 42.92 9.58
CA ASP A 673 -9.59 42.00 10.27
C ASP A 673 -9.94 40.81 9.35
N ALA A 674 -10.27 41.08 8.08
CA ALA A 674 -10.48 40.01 7.11
C ALA A 674 -9.22 39.18 6.86
N ALA A 675 -8.06 39.84 6.73
CA ALA A 675 -6.78 39.15 6.56
C ALA A 675 -6.48 38.20 7.73
N GLN A 676 -6.71 38.65 8.97
CA GLN A 676 -6.50 37.83 10.16
C GLN A 676 -7.48 36.65 10.20
N GLY A 677 -8.75 36.85 9.83
CA GLY A 677 -9.73 35.77 9.75
C GLY A 677 -9.32 34.67 8.75
N ILE A 678 -8.84 35.06 7.58
CA ILE A 678 -8.35 34.15 6.53
C ILE A 678 -7.11 33.38 7.01
N LEU A 679 -6.18 34.04 7.71
CA LEU A 679 -4.99 33.37 8.26
C LEU A 679 -5.35 32.36 9.35
N ILE A 680 -6.36 32.64 10.17
CA ILE A 680 -6.87 31.68 11.17
C ILE A 680 -7.49 30.45 10.48
N GLU A 681 -8.28 30.66 9.42
CA GLU A 681 -8.85 29.57 8.63
C GLU A 681 -7.75 28.73 7.97
N LEU A 682 -6.76 29.37 7.34
CA LEU A 682 -5.61 28.71 6.74
C LEU A 682 -4.82 27.90 7.78
N GLN A 683 -4.58 28.45 8.97
CA GLN A 683 -3.90 27.76 10.05
C GLN A 683 -4.67 26.51 10.51
N GLN A 684 -5.99 26.63 10.72
CA GLN A 684 -6.84 25.50 11.08
C GLN A 684 -6.81 24.42 10.00
N LEU A 685 -6.88 24.83 8.74
CA LEU A 685 -6.85 23.92 7.61
C LEU A 685 -5.50 23.21 7.50
N MET A 686 -4.36 23.88 7.68
CA MET A 686 -3.04 23.25 7.64
C MET A 686 -2.70 22.41 8.87
N ARG A 687 -3.54 22.44 9.92
CA ARG A 687 -3.42 21.64 11.16
C ARG A 687 -2.10 21.83 11.91
N ASN A 688 -1.45 23.00 11.74
CA ASN A 688 -0.07 23.25 12.18
C ASN A 688 0.96 22.21 11.66
N ASP A 689 0.67 21.46 10.58
CA ASP A 689 1.61 20.49 10.02
C ASP A 689 2.77 21.21 9.33
N ALA A 690 3.99 21.01 9.83
CA ALA A 690 5.19 21.68 9.33
C ALA A 690 5.42 21.51 7.81
N HIS A 691 5.01 20.38 7.22
CA HIS A 691 5.21 20.12 5.80
C HIS A 691 4.31 21.00 4.93
N ASN A 692 3.09 21.31 5.39
CA ASN A 692 2.20 22.24 4.69
C ASN A 692 2.84 23.63 4.60
N TYR A 693 3.45 24.11 5.68
CA TYR A 693 4.20 25.38 5.67
C TYR A 693 5.45 25.32 4.79
N LEU A 694 6.24 24.23 4.86
CA LEU A 694 7.42 24.06 4.01
C LEU A 694 7.08 24.09 2.52
N ASN A 695 5.95 23.49 2.11
CA ASN A 695 5.48 23.54 0.73
C ASN A 695 5.18 24.98 0.27
N VAL A 696 4.46 25.77 1.09
CA VAL A 696 4.16 27.17 0.77
C VAL A 696 5.43 28.03 0.76
N ILE A 697 6.35 27.80 1.70
CA ILE A 697 7.66 28.48 1.74
C ILE A 697 8.46 28.17 0.47
N ALA A 698 8.54 26.91 0.05
CA ALA A 698 9.24 26.50 -1.16
C ALA A 698 8.66 27.18 -2.40
N ASP A 699 7.33 27.24 -2.53
CA ASP A 699 6.65 27.88 -3.66
C ASP A 699 6.99 29.39 -3.77
N TYR A 700 7.06 30.09 -2.65
CA TYR A 700 7.47 31.50 -2.60
C TYR A 700 8.97 31.69 -2.87
N MET A 701 9.82 30.84 -2.31
CA MET A 701 11.26 30.87 -2.53
C MET A 701 11.61 30.66 -4.00
N ASP A 702 10.95 29.70 -4.64
CA ASP A 702 11.06 29.39 -6.07
C ASP A 702 10.70 30.58 -6.97
N SER A 703 9.96 31.56 -6.45
CA SER A 703 9.47 32.73 -7.18
C SER A 703 10.15 34.04 -6.75
N GLY A 704 11.08 33.99 -5.80
CA GLY A 704 11.82 35.15 -5.29
C GLY A 704 11.09 36.00 -4.25
N PHE A 705 9.99 35.51 -3.69
CA PHE A 705 9.18 36.22 -2.70
C PHE A 705 9.58 35.86 -1.27
N TYR A 706 10.82 36.21 -0.92
CA TYR A 706 11.44 35.78 0.34
C TYR A 706 10.77 36.37 1.59
N GLU A 707 10.28 37.61 1.55
CA GLU A 707 9.60 38.23 2.70
C GLU A 707 8.26 37.55 3.01
N GLU A 708 7.49 37.19 1.98
CA GLU A 708 6.28 36.39 2.13
C GLU A 708 6.58 35.02 2.74
N ALA A 709 7.62 34.34 2.25
CA ALA A 709 8.06 33.06 2.79
C ALA A 709 8.50 33.16 4.26
N ILE A 710 9.19 34.24 4.65
CA ILE A 710 9.53 34.52 6.06
C ILE A 710 8.27 34.68 6.89
N GLY A 711 7.25 35.40 6.39
CA GLY A 711 5.95 35.55 7.05
C GLY A 711 5.28 34.20 7.34
N VAL A 712 5.24 33.31 6.34
CA VAL A 712 4.70 31.96 6.49
C VAL A 712 5.50 31.15 7.52
N GLY A 713 6.83 31.12 7.41
CA GLY A 713 7.70 30.39 8.35
C GLY A 713 7.59 30.91 9.79
N LYS A 714 7.55 32.23 9.98
CA LYS A 714 7.37 32.85 11.30
C LYS A 714 6.05 32.49 11.95
N SER A 715 4.98 32.40 11.16
CA SER A 715 3.66 32.07 11.70
C SER A 715 3.69 30.77 12.50
N ILE A 716 4.36 29.71 12.02
CA ILE A 716 4.42 28.43 12.72
C ILE A 716 5.49 28.38 13.82
N VAL A 717 6.71 28.91 13.57
CA VAL A 717 7.82 28.77 14.54
C VAL A 717 7.65 29.64 15.78
N ASP A 718 6.85 30.71 15.70
CA ASP A 718 6.57 31.58 16.85
C ASP A 718 5.43 31.02 17.74
N MET A 719 4.67 30.02 17.25
CA MET A 719 3.55 29.40 17.96
C MET A 719 3.89 28.08 18.66
N GLU A 720 4.73 27.25 18.04
CA GLU A 720 5.01 25.90 18.51
C GLU A 720 6.21 25.84 19.46
N ASN A 721 6.06 25.09 20.56
CA ASN A 721 7.16 24.87 21.51
C ASN A 721 8.23 23.91 20.96
N SER A 722 7.85 23.03 20.03
CA SER A 722 8.73 22.10 19.34
C SER A 722 8.49 22.21 17.84
N VAL A 723 9.52 22.63 17.11
CA VAL A 723 9.44 22.96 15.68
C VAL A 723 10.19 21.93 14.87
N TYR A 724 9.59 21.46 13.77
CA TYR A 724 10.26 20.59 12.81
C TYR A 724 11.55 21.25 12.29
N PRO A 725 12.74 20.61 12.41
CA PRO A 725 14.03 21.25 12.18
C PRO A 725 14.17 21.98 10.84
N MET A 726 13.59 21.43 9.76
CA MET A 726 13.69 22.02 8.42
C MET A 726 13.04 23.40 8.30
N LEU A 727 12.06 23.75 9.14
CA LEU A 727 11.50 25.11 9.15
C LEU A 727 12.53 26.15 9.59
N HIS A 728 13.40 25.80 10.54
CA HIS A 728 14.49 26.69 10.97
C HIS A 728 15.57 26.81 9.89
N TYR A 729 15.93 25.72 9.21
CA TYR A 729 16.87 25.78 8.08
C TYR A 729 16.29 26.57 6.89
N ALA A 730 14.98 26.45 6.63
CA ALA A 730 14.29 27.27 5.63
C ALA A 730 14.35 28.77 5.97
N LEU A 731 14.01 29.13 7.22
CA LEU A 731 14.12 30.51 7.69
C LEU A 731 15.55 31.04 7.65
N ALA A 732 16.54 30.20 7.97
CA ALA A 732 17.94 30.58 7.87
C ALA A 732 18.34 30.96 6.44
N GLU A 733 17.98 30.13 5.46
CA GLU A 733 18.25 30.39 4.05
C GLU A 733 17.53 31.67 3.58
N LEU A 734 16.27 31.86 3.97
CA LEU A 734 15.50 33.06 3.68
C LEU A 734 16.14 34.34 4.24
N TYR A 735 16.57 34.31 5.50
CA TYR A 735 17.27 35.43 6.13
C TYR A 735 18.62 35.71 5.45
N GLU A 736 19.34 34.68 5.03
CA GLU A 736 20.58 34.85 4.26
C GLU A 736 20.31 35.58 2.94
N ARG A 737 19.28 35.16 2.19
CA ARG A 737 18.90 35.76 0.90
C ARG A 737 18.40 37.20 1.00
N THR A 738 17.84 37.58 2.14
CA THR A 738 17.38 38.94 2.43
C THR A 738 18.45 39.80 3.11
N GLY A 739 19.67 39.28 3.31
CA GLY A 739 20.79 40.00 3.94
C GLY A 739 20.71 40.12 5.46
N GLN A 740 19.79 39.40 6.11
CA GLN A 740 19.59 39.37 7.56
C GLN A 740 20.49 38.33 8.24
N HIS A 741 21.81 38.45 8.06
CA HIS A 741 22.79 37.41 8.44
C HIS A 741 22.75 36.99 9.92
N GLU A 742 22.48 37.91 10.85
CA GLU A 742 22.35 37.57 12.28
C GLU A 742 21.13 36.67 12.55
N HIS A 743 19.99 36.98 11.94
CA HIS A 743 18.80 36.13 12.02
C HIS A 743 19.02 34.79 11.34
N ALA A 744 19.78 34.75 10.24
CA ALA A 744 20.15 33.52 9.56
C ALA A 744 21.00 32.60 10.45
N GLN A 745 22.01 33.16 11.13
CA GLN A 745 22.85 32.41 12.07
C GLN A 745 22.03 31.87 13.25
N GLU A 746 21.15 32.70 13.82
CA GLU A 746 20.28 32.27 14.92
C GLU A 746 19.29 31.18 14.49
N ALA A 747 18.71 31.30 13.30
CA ALA A 747 17.83 30.27 12.74
C ALA A 747 18.59 28.94 12.51
N ARG A 748 19.82 28.97 11.96
CA ARG A 748 20.67 27.75 11.86
C ARG A 748 20.94 27.12 13.22
N ARG A 749 21.27 27.94 14.23
CA ARG A 749 21.49 27.47 15.61
C ARG A 749 20.24 26.80 16.18
N LYS A 750 19.05 27.39 15.95
CA LYS A 750 17.77 26.78 16.35
C LYS A 750 17.52 25.47 15.62
N GLY A 751 17.79 25.39 14.31
CA GLY A 751 17.70 24.16 13.52
C GLY A 751 18.61 23.05 14.06
N GLN A 752 19.87 23.38 14.37
CA GLN A 752 20.82 22.45 14.98
C GLN A 752 20.36 21.98 16.37
N LEU A 753 19.68 22.82 17.16
CA LEU A 753 19.21 22.45 18.50
C LEU A 753 17.85 21.74 18.52
N ALA A 754 17.04 21.87 17.46
CA ALA A 754 15.71 21.26 17.35
C ALA A 754 15.75 19.72 17.48
N ASN A 755 14.65 19.13 17.94
CA ASN A 755 14.55 17.68 18.13
C ASN A 755 14.62 16.96 16.77
N PRO A 756 15.57 16.03 16.54
CA PRO A 756 15.69 15.32 15.27
C PRO A 756 14.66 14.20 15.07
N THR A 757 13.89 13.86 16.10
CA THR A 757 12.90 12.77 16.05
C THR A 757 11.87 13.03 14.94
N TYR A 758 11.66 12.04 14.07
CA TYR A 758 10.77 12.11 12.90
C TYR A 758 11.13 13.18 11.85
N CYS A 759 12.35 13.75 11.91
CA CYS A 759 12.86 14.66 10.89
C CYS A 759 13.57 13.87 9.79
N PHE A 760 12.84 13.64 8.69
CA PHE A 760 13.25 12.81 7.56
C PHE A 760 13.15 13.59 6.23
N PRO A 761 14.11 14.48 5.93
CA PRO A 761 14.04 15.33 4.74
C PRO A 761 14.14 14.53 3.42
N ASN A 762 13.26 14.81 2.46
CA ASN A 762 13.06 13.95 1.29
C ASN A 762 13.07 14.70 -0.05
N THR A 763 12.84 16.01 -0.03
CA THR A 763 12.68 16.83 -1.25
C THR A 763 14.00 17.45 -1.70
N LEU A 764 14.10 17.77 -3.00
CA LEU A 764 15.24 18.52 -3.55
C LEU A 764 15.36 19.93 -2.92
N TYR A 765 14.23 20.53 -2.55
CA TYR A 765 14.19 21.78 -1.80
C TYR A 765 14.90 21.64 -0.44
N GLU A 766 14.59 20.59 0.32
CA GLU A 766 15.25 20.34 1.60
C GLU A 766 16.74 20.01 1.45
N LEU A 767 17.13 19.33 0.37
CA LEU A 767 18.55 19.12 0.04
C LEU A 767 19.29 20.47 -0.09
N GLU A 768 18.73 21.43 -0.82
CA GLU A 768 19.33 22.77 -0.98
C GLU A 768 19.50 23.49 0.37
N LEU A 769 18.48 23.42 1.24
CA LEU A 769 18.55 24.01 2.59
C LEU A 769 19.68 23.40 3.43
N LEU A 770 19.79 22.07 3.43
CA LEU A 770 20.79 21.36 4.23
C LEU A 770 22.21 21.57 3.68
N VAL A 771 22.37 21.57 2.36
CA VAL A 771 23.63 21.89 1.70
C VAL A 771 24.05 23.31 2.07
N SER A 772 23.15 24.29 1.99
CA SER A 772 23.44 25.67 2.42
C SER A 772 23.85 25.73 3.90
N ALA A 773 23.10 25.04 4.78
CA ALA A 773 23.39 25.00 6.22
C ALA A 773 24.79 24.44 6.53
N VAL A 774 25.19 23.34 5.90
CA VAL A 774 26.52 22.74 6.08
C VAL A 774 27.63 23.61 5.50
N HIS A 775 27.39 24.29 4.38
CA HIS A 775 28.37 25.24 3.83
C HIS A 775 28.57 26.43 4.77
N ALA A 776 27.50 26.98 5.34
CA ALA A 776 27.56 28.09 6.28
C ALA A 776 28.14 27.68 7.65
N ASN A 777 27.85 26.46 8.12
CA ASN A 777 28.38 25.90 9.35
C ASN A 777 28.75 24.41 9.19
N PRO A 778 30.01 24.10 8.83
CA PRO A 778 30.46 22.71 8.68
C PRO A 778 30.43 21.87 9.97
N LYS A 779 30.17 22.49 11.14
CA LYS A 779 30.07 21.84 12.45
C LYS A 779 28.64 21.53 12.88
N ASP A 780 27.66 21.68 12.00
CA ASP A 780 26.28 21.27 12.27
C ASP A 780 26.15 19.74 12.14
N ASP A 781 26.21 19.05 13.28
CA ASP A 781 26.10 17.59 13.37
C ASP A 781 24.77 17.06 12.82
N LYS A 782 23.65 17.77 13.06
CA LYS A 782 22.33 17.33 12.62
C LYS A 782 22.09 17.59 11.14
N ALA A 783 22.58 18.70 10.58
CA ALA A 783 22.50 18.94 9.15
C ALA A 783 23.25 17.85 8.35
N HIS A 784 24.42 17.42 8.83
CA HIS A 784 25.12 16.26 8.26
C HIS A 784 24.31 14.96 8.42
N TYR A 785 23.68 14.72 9.57
CA TYR A 785 22.78 13.57 9.76
C TYR A 785 21.62 13.56 8.75
N TYR A 786 20.94 14.69 8.58
CA TYR A 786 19.82 14.82 7.66
C TYR A 786 20.25 14.65 6.19
N LEU A 787 21.41 15.20 5.79
CA LEU A 787 21.98 14.95 4.46
C LEU A 787 22.26 13.47 4.23
N GLY A 788 22.81 12.78 5.25
CA GLY A 788 23.05 11.35 5.17
C GLY A 788 21.77 10.57 4.90
N ASN A 789 20.66 10.92 5.58
CA ASN A 789 19.35 10.30 5.35
C ASN A 789 18.83 10.53 3.93
N PHE A 790 18.88 11.79 3.46
CA PHE A 790 18.46 12.14 2.10
C PHE A 790 19.29 11.37 1.06
N TYR A 791 20.62 11.37 1.18
CA TYR A 791 21.49 10.71 0.22
C TYR A 791 21.27 9.20 0.19
N TYR A 792 21.08 8.55 1.33
CA TYR A 792 20.82 7.12 1.36
C TYR A 792 19.51 6.79 0.64
N ASP A 793 18.43 7.53 0.94
CA ASP A 793 17.14 7.39 0.27
C ASP A 793 17.23 7.60 -1.25
N LYS A 794 18.03 8.58 -1.70
CA LYS A 794 18.26 8.88 -3.13
C LYS A 794 19.30 7.97 -3.79
N LYS A 795 19.65 6.83 -3.18
CA LYS A 795 20.61 5.85 -3.72
C LYS A 795 22.01 6.46 -3.96
N ARG A 796 22.45 7.33 -3.05
CA ARG A 796 23.78 7.97 -3.03
C ARG A 796 24.56 7.53 -1.78
N PRO A 797 24.93 6.24 -1.67
CA PRO A 797 25.44 5.67 -0.43
C PRO A 797 26.82 6.20 -0.03
N ILE A 798 27.65 6.64 -0.98
CA ILE A 798 28.98 7.17 -0.69
C ILE A 798 28.85 8.50 0.05
N GLU A 799 28.03 9.42 -0.47
CA GLU A 799 27.77 10.70 0.18
C GLU A 799 27.01 10.53 1.49
N ALA A 800 26.09 9.55 1.56
CA ALA A 800 25.37 9.24 2.79
C ALA A 800 26.30 8.83 3.93
N ILE A 801 27.21 7.88 3.67
CA ILE A 801 28.20 7.41 4.64
C ILE A 801 29.11 8.57 5.06
N ALA A 802 29.64 9.35 4.12
CA ALA A 802 30.51 10.48 4.44
C ALA A 802 29.82 11.52 5.33
N SER A 803 28.56 11.85 5.06
CA SER A 803 27.77 12.77 5.89
C SER A 803 27.50 12.20 7.29
N TRP A 804 27.13 10.93 7.42
CA TRP A 804 26.93 10.33 8.74
C TRP A 804 28.24 10.16 9.53
N GLU A 805 29.35 9.81 8.89
CA GLU A 805 30.67 9.79 9.52
C GLU A 805 31.04 11.17 10.04
N LYS A 806 30.73 12.22 9.27
CA LYS A 806 30.96 13.60 9.72
C LYS A 806 30.08 13.99 10.90
N SER A 807 28.82 13.58 10.90
CA SER A 807 27.91 13.76 12.04
C SER A 807 28.46 13.06 13.29
N ARG A 808 28.88 11.80 13.18
CA ARG A 808 29.54 11.02 14.25
C ARG A 808 30.80 11.70 14.79
N GLU A 809 31.66 12.23 13.92
CA GLU A 809 32.88 12.95 14.32
C GLU A 809 32.57 14.19 15.18
N LEU A 810 31.48 14.91 14.85
CA LEU A 810 31.05 16.10 15.57
C LEU A 810 30.31 15.74 16.87
N ARG A 811 29.57 14.63 16.86
CA ARG A 811 28.75 14.14 17.96
C ARG A 811 28.67 12.61 17.95
N ASP A 812 29.40 11.99 18.87
CA ASP A 812 29.52 10.52 18.94
C ASP A 812 28.43 9.84 19.80
N ASP A 813 27.59 10.61 20.51
CA ASP A 813 26.49 10.12 21.35
C ASP A 813 25.12 10.10 20.62
N PHE A 814 25.10 10.19 19.29
CA PHE A 814 23.87 10.18 18.51
C PHE A 814 23.52 8.76 17.99
N PRO A 815 22.63 8.01 18.66
CA PRO A 815 22.38 6.59 18.35
C PRO A 815 21.93 6.33 16.91
N THR A 816 21.03 7.16 16.37
CA THR A 816 20.49 6.98 15.01
C THR A 816 21.56 7.09 13.93
N VAL A 817 22.57 7.96 14.11
CA VAL A 817 23.70 8.09 13.16
C VAL A 817 24.52 6.81 13.13
N HIS A 818 24.87 6.28 14.30
CA HIS A 818 25.59 5.01 14.43
C HIS A 818 24.80 3.83 13.86
N ARG A 819 23.49 3.79 14.10
CA ARG A 819 22.59 2.79 13.51
C ARG A 819 22.62 2.86 11.98
N ASN A 820 22.43 4.05 11.40
CA ASN A 820 22.41 4.24 9.96
C ASN A 820 23.75 3.88 9.30
N LEU A 821 24.87 4.24 9.93
CA LEU A 821 26.20 3.78 9.51
C LEU A 821 26.32 2.25 9.57
N GLY A 822 25.81 1.62 10.62
CA GLY A 822 25.72 0.17 10.76
C GLY A 822 25.07 -0.51 9.55
N LEU A 823 23.89 -0.02 9.17
CA LEU A 823 23.16 -0.51 7.99
C LEU A 823 23.94 -0.24 6.69
N ALA A 824 24.49 0.95 6.52
CA ALA A 824 25.18 1.34 5.30
C ALA A 824 26.51 0.60 5.08
N TYR A 825 27.30 0.41 6.13
CA TYR A 825 28.55 -0.36 6.06
C TYR A 825 28.29 -1.81 5.67
N TYR A 826 27.21 -2.43 6.17
CA TYR A 826 26.85 -3.79 5.80
C TYR A 826 26.30 -3.85 4.36
N ASN A 827 25.24 -3.10 4.06
CA ASN A 827 24.49 -3.23 2.80
C ASN A 827 25.24 -2.67 1.59
N LYS A 828 25.97 -1.56 1.75
CA LYS A 828 26.50 -0.78 0.61
C LYS A 828 28.03 -0.81 0.53
N HIS A 829 28.73 -1.03 1.64
CA HIS A 829 30.20 -1.01 1.68
C HIS A 829 30.83 -2.40 1.92
N ASN A 830 30.02 -3.44 2.16
CA ASN A 830 30.49 -4.80 2.44
C ASN A 830 31.53 -4.87 3.57
N ASN A 831 31.31 -4.10 4.65
CA ASN A 831 32.20 -4.00 5.81
C ASN A 831 31.47 -4.43 7.10
N PRO A 832 31.36 -5.75 7.35
CA PRO A 832 30.60 -6.28 8.49
C PRO A 832 31.18 -5.91 9.86
N GLN A 833 32.49 -5.70 9.96
CA GLN A 833 33.14 -5.33 11.23
C GLN A 833 32.83 -3.89 11.61
N ALA A 834 32.89 -2.96 10.66
CA ALA A 834 32.50 -1.57 10.90
C ALA A 834 30.99 -1.46 11.19
N ALA A 835 30.17 -2.29 10.52
CA ALA A 835 28.74 -2.37 10.79
C ALA A 835 28.45 -2.79 12.24
N LEU A 836 29.11 -3.85 12.72
CA LEU A 836 28.97 -4.34 14.09
C LEU A 836 29.40 -3.29 15.12
N ALA A 837 30.59 -2.70 14.95
CA ALA A 837 31.09 -1.67 15.85
C ALA A 837 30.13 -0.46 15.95
N SER A 838 29.55 -0.05 14.83
CA SER A 838 28.60 1.07 14.80
C SER A 838 27.29 0.71 15.49
N LEU A 839 26.71 -0.48 15.27
CA LEU A 839 25.48 -0.88 15.97
C LEU A 839 25.68 -1.11 17.47
N GLU A 840 26.84 -1.64 17.88
CA GLU A 840 27.17 -1.76 19.30
C GLU A 840 27.26 -0.39 19.97
N GLN A 841 27.85 0.60 19.28
CA GLN A 841 27.86 1.99 19.76
C GLN A 841 26.47 2.62 19.76
N ALA A 842 25.65 2.37 18.72
CA ALA A 842 24.26 2.83 18.68
C ALA A 842 23.47 2.35 19.90
N PHE A 843 23.61 1.06 20.24
CA PHE A 843 22.97 0.48 21.42
C PHE A 843 23.56 1.01 22.73
N ALA A 844 24.87 1.26 22.80
CA ALA A 844 25.49 1.88 23.97
C ALA A 844 24.96 3.30 24.23
N CYS A 845 24.66 4.07 23.17
CA CYS A 845 24.05 5.40 23.27
C CYS A 845 22.56 5.35 23.63
N ALA A 846 21.85 4.29 23.25
CA ALA A 846 20.42 4.11 23.52
C ALA A 846 20.13 2.69 24.05
N PRO A 847 20.50 2.38 25.30
CA PRO A 847 20.42 1.02 25.85
C PRO A 847 18.98 0.52 26.04
N ASP A 848 17.97 1.37 25.97
CA ASP A 848 16.56 1.01 26.11
C ASP A 848 15.80 0.87 24.78
N ASP A 849 16.51 1.07 23.65
CA ASP A 849 15.96 0.96 22.30
C ASP A 849 15.92 -0.51 21.85
N GLY A 850 14.71 -1.09 21.89
CA GLY A 850 14.48 -2.48 21.50
C GLY A 850 14.66 -2.73 20.00
N ARG A 851 14.53 -1.70 19.14
CA ARG A 851 14.73 -1.83 17.69
C ARG A 851 16.21 -1.98 17.38
N ILE A 852 17.05 -1.08 17.90
CA ILE A 852 18.51 -1.16 17.70
C ILE A 852 19.04 -2.49 18.25
N PHE A 853 18.53 -2.94 19.40
CA PHE A 853 18.92 -4.23 19.97
C PHE A 853 18.54 -5.42 19.08
N PHE A 854 17.33 -5.40 18.49
CA PHE A 854 16.90 -6.40 17.52
C PHE A 854 17.77 -6.42 16.25
N GLU A 855 18.05 -5.25 15.67
CA GLU A 855 18.89 -5.15 14.48
C GLU A 855 20.34 -5.59 14.76
N LEU A 856 20.86 -5.31 15.95
CA LEU A 856 22.17 -5.81 16.38
C LEU A 856 22.19 -7.34 16.48
N ASP A 857 21.13 -7.96 17.00
CA ASP A 857 20.99 -9.42 17.04
C ASP A 857 20.84 -10.03 15.63
N GLN A 858 20.09 -9.39 14.72
CA GLN A 858 20.01 -9.77 13.31
C GLN A 858 21.39 -9.74 12.64
N LEU A 859 22.20 -8.69 12.89
CA LEU A 859 23.56 -8.63 12.36
C LEU A 859 24.42 -9.75 12.94
N ARG A 860 24.36 -10.00 14.25
CA ARG A 860 25.11 -11.10 14.91
C ARG A 860 24.76 -12.48 14.33
N LYS A 861 23.49 -12.72 13.99
CA LYS A 861 23.02 -13.90 13.26
C LYS A 861 23.72 -14.03 11.90
N LYS A 862 23.71 -12.96 11.09
CA LYS A 862 24.39 -12.90 9.77
C LYS A 862 25.91 -13.05 9.86
N LEU A 863 26.52 -12.64 10.97
CA LEU A 863 27.94 -12.84 11.28
C LEU A 863 28.23 -14.21 11.90
N ALA A 864 27.28 -15.16 11.86
CA ALA A 864 27.43 -16.53 12.32
C ALA A 864 27.86 -16.65 13.79
N TRP A 865 27.38 -15.75 14.66
CA TRP A 865 27.56 -15.91 16.12
C TRP A 865 26.83 -17.16 16.61
N SER A 866 27.38 -17.81 17.64
CA SER A 866 26.77 -19.01 18.21
C SER A 866 25.42 -18.71 18.87
N ILE A 867 24.50 -19.66 18.77
CA ILE A 867 23.17 -19.60 19.37
C ILE A 867 23.22 -19.40 20.89
N ASP A 868 24.17 -20.01 21.59
CA ASP A 868 24.33 -19.86 23.05
C ASP A 868 24.67 -18.42 23.43
N LYS A 869 25.60 -17.81 22.67
CA LYS A 869 26.04 -16.43 22.91
C LYS A 869 24.90 -15.45 22.63
N ARG A 870 24.16 -15.65 21.54
CA ARG A 870 22.99 -14.82 21.21
C ARG A 870 21.92 -14.95 22.28
N LEU A 871 21.56 -16.19 22.68
CA LEU A 871 20.53 -16.41 23.69
C LEU A 871 20.90 -15.77 25.03
N HIS A 872 22.15 -15.92 25.47
CA HIS A 872 22.62 -15.31 26.71
C HIS A 872 22.42 -13.79 26.71
N ILE A 873 22.76 -13.11 25.62
CA ILE A 873 22.57 -11.66 25.48
C ILE A 873 21.08 -11.27 25.51
N LEU A 874 20.20 -12.04 24.87
CA LEU A 874 18.75 -11.80 24.92
C LEU A 874 18.19 -12.04 26.35
N GLU A 875 18.72 -13.01 27.09
CA GLU A 875 18.35 -13.29 28.47
C GLU A 875 18.83 -12.20 29.45
N GLU A 876 19.95 -11.53 29.16
CA GLU A 876 20.40 -10.38 29.96
C GLU A 876 19.50 -9.15 29.77
N ARG A 877 18.83 -9.02 28.63
CA ARG A 877 17.96 -7.89 28.26
C ARG A 877 16.51 -8.30 27.98
N ARG A 878 15.96 -9.13 28.87
CA ARG A 878 14.56 -9.59 28.80
C ARG A 878 13.54 -8.46 28.73
N ASP A 879 13.85 -7.33 29.36
CA ASP A 879 13.05 -6.10 29.33
C ASP A 879 12.82 -5.59 27.89
N LEU A 880 13.81 -5.71 27.00
CA LEU A 880 13.69 -5.32 25.59
C LEU A 880 13.02 -6.39 24.76
N VAL A 881 13.32 -7.67 25.03
CA VAL A 881 12.71 -8.82 24.35
C VAL A 881 11.19 -8.80 24.53
N GLU A 882 10.69 -8.38 25.68
CA GLU A 882 9.25 -8.33 25.98
C GLU A 882 8.52 -7.13 25.33
N LYS A 883 9.24 -6.11 24.83
CA LYS A 883 8.63 -4.95 24.17
C LYS A 883 8.20 -5.22 22.73
N ARG A 884 8.79 -6.20 22.04
CA ARG A 884 8.59 -6.41 20.59
C ARG A 884 8.35 -7.86 20.23
N ASP A 885 7.41 -8.11 19.32
CA ASP A 885 7.06 -9.46 18.87
C ASP A 885 8.19 -10.12 18.07
N ASP A 886 8.83 -9.38 17.17
CA ASP A 886 9.91 -9.89 16.31
C ASP A 886 11.13 -10.38 17.11
N LEU A 887 11.55 -9.60 18.10
CA LEU A 887 12.62 -9.94 19.02
C LEU A 887 12.23 -11.09 19.95
N TYR A 888 10.97 -11.13 20.42
CA TYR A 888 10.45 -12.24 21.21
C TYR A 888 10.46 -13.56 20.44
N VAL A 889 10.14 -13.52 19.14
CA VAL A 889 10.18 -14.69 18.26
C VAL A 889 11.62 -15.17 18.04
N GLU A 890 12.61 -14.28 17.87
CA GLU A 890 14.02 -14.69 17.82
C GLU A 890 14.46 -15.36 19.14
N TYR A 891 14.05 -14.84 20.30
CA TYR A 891 14.30 -15.47 21.60
C TYR A 891 13.72 -16.90 21.66
N VAL A 892 12.45 -17.08 21.29
CA VAL A 892 11.80 -18.40 21.25
C VAL A 892 12.51 -19.34 20.27
N THR A 893 12.94 -18.82 19.12
CA THR A 893 13.68 -19.58 18.11
C THR A 893 14.99 -20.12 18.69
N LEU A 894 15.73 -19.30 19.44
CA LEU A 894 16.97 -19.71 20.11
C LEU A 894 16.72 -20.74 21.23
N LEU A 895 15.63 -20.60 22.01
CA LEU A 895 15.24 -21.62 22.99
C LEU A 895 14.99 -22.99 22.31
N ASN A 896 14.20 -23.00 21.23
CA ASN A 896 13.94 -24.21 20.45
C ASN A 896 15.25 -24.81 19.88
N ASN A 897 16.14 -23.97 19.36
CA ASN A 897 17.42 -24.42 18.81
C ASN A 897 18.32 -25.08 19.87
N LEU A 898 18.23 -24.63 21.13
CA LEU A 898 18.95 -25.16 22.29
C LEU A 898 18.19 -26.26 23.06
N GLU A 899 17.17 -26.86 22.45
CA GLU A 899 16.36 -27.95 23.01
C GLU A 899 15.57 -27.59 24.29
N ARG A 900 15.40 -26.29 24.57
CA ARG A 900 14.60 -25.75 25.69
C ARG A 900 13.12 -25.63 25.29
N TYR A 901 12.55 -26.71 24.75
CA TYR A 901 11.23 -26.71 24.11
C TYR A 901 10.08 -26.41 25.07
N GLN A 902 10.16 -26.88 26.31
CA GLN A 902 9.15 -26.59 27.34
C GLN A 902 9.11 -25.08 27.64
N GLU A 903 10.27 -24.43 27.72
CA GLU A 903 10.37 -22.98 27.93
C GLU A 903 9.86 -22.21 26.71
N ALA A 904 10.20 -22.66 25.49
CA ALA A 904 9.70 -22.07 24.25
C ALA A 904 8.16 -22.14 24.16
N SER A 905 7.56 -23.30 24.41
CA SER A 905 6.10 -23.49 24.43
C SER A 905 5.42 -22.64 25.52
N ALA A 906 6.02 -22.56 26.71
CA ALA A 906 5.52 -21.71 27.79
C ALA A 906 5.61 -20.22 27.46
N ALA A 907 6.69 -19.77 26.81
CA ALA A 907 6.86 -18.39 26.35
C ALA A 907 5.80 -18.03 25.30
N LEU A 908 5.60 -18.88 24.29
CA LEU A 908 4.59 -18.70 23.25
C LEU A 908 3.15 -18.64 23.81
N SER A 909 2.87 -19.31 24.92
CA SER A 909 1.53 -19.34 25.53
C SER A 909 1.22 -18.11 26.40
N ARG A 910 2.20 -17.28 26.71
CA ARG A 910 2.07 -16.14 27.66
C ARG A 910 1.80 -14.79 26.98
N ARG A 911 1.91 -14.72 25.66
CA ARG A 911 1.88 -13.48 24.89
C ARG A 911 0.80 -13.54 23.81
N ASN A 912 0.16 -12.41 23.55
CA ASN A 912 -0.65 -12.21 22.35
C ASN A 912 0.25 -11.62 21.26
N PHE A 913 0.31 -12.29 20.12
CA PHE A 913 1.13 -11.85 18.99
C PHE A 913 0.29 -11.11 17.94
N HIS A 914 0.90 -10.09 17.35
CA HIS A 914 0.31 -9.23 16.32
C HIS A 914 1.14 -9.37 15.03
N PRO A 915 0.81 -10.34 14.15
CA PRO A 915 1.56 -10.52 12.92
C PRO A 915 1.41 -9.31 11.99
N TRP A 916 2.50 -8.96 11.31
CA TRP A 916 2.46 -8.09 10.14
C TRP A 916 1.86 -8.84 8.95
N GLU A 917 1.18 -8.13 8.05
CA GLU A 917 0.77 -8.70 6.76
C GLU A 917 2.01 -9.21 6.00
N GLY A 918 1.98 -10.49 5.62
CA GLY A 918 3.09 -11.19 4.99
C GLY A 918 4.03 -11.86 6.00
N GLY A 919 3.99 -11.54 7.29
CA GLY A 919 4.85 -12.12 8.33
C GLY A 919 4.37 -13.46 8.90
N GLU A 920 3.35 -14.06 8.29
CA GLU A 920 2.67 -15.26 8.78
C GLU A 920 3.58 -16.51 8.76
N GLY A 921 3.25 -17.50 9.58
CA GLY A 921 3.96 -18.76 9.73
C GLY A 921 5.13 -18.73 10.72
N LYS A 922 5.66 -17.56 11.09
CA LYS A 922 6.81 -17.44 12.02
C LYS A 922 6.47 -17.91 13.43
N VAL A 923 5.42 -17.36 14.04
CA VAL A 923 4.99 -17.71 15.40
C VAL A 923 4.44 -19.15 15.46
N PRO A 924 3.49 -19.55 14.59
CA PRO A 924 3.00 -20.93 14.60
C PRO A 924 4.07 -21.95 14.23
N GLY A 925 5.05 -21.59 13.39
CA GLY A 925 6.21 -22.43 13.09
C GLY A 925 7.01 -22.80 14.35
N GLN A 926 7.30 -21.81 15.21
CA GLN A 926 7.99 -22.07 16.49
C GLN A 926 7.13 -22.87 17.47
N TYR A 927 5.81 -22.64 17.49
CA TYR A 927 4.87 -23.41 18.31
C TYR A 927 4.82 -24.89 17.91
N LYS A 928 4.63 -25.14 16.61
CA LYS A 928 4.63 -26.49 16.03
C LYS A 928 5.93 -27.22 16.31
N LEU A 929 7.07 -26.54 16.13
CA LEU A 929 8.37 -27.13 16.40
C LEU A 929 8.51 -27.55 17.86
N ALA A 930 8.20 -26.65 18.80
CA ALA A 930 8.31 -26.93 20.23
C ALA A 930 7.50 -28.19 20.61
N HIS A 931 6.22 -28.23 20.21
CA HIS A 931 5.35 -29.38 20.51
C HIS A 931 5.77 -30.67 19.79
N THR A 932 6.23 -30.58 18.54
CA THR A 932 6.72 -31.74 17.78
C THR A 932 7.96 -32.33 18.45
N GLU A 933 8.91 -31.51 18.88
CA GLU A 933 10.13 -31.97 19.55
C GLU A 933 9.87 -32.51 20.95
N LEU A 934 8.92 -31.93 21.70
CA LEU A 934 8.42 -32.51 22.96
C LEU A 934 7.80 -33.89 22.74
N GLY A 935 7.00 -34.04 21.68
CA GLY A 935 6.43 -35.32 21.27
C GLY A 935 7.52 -36.35 20.98
N LYS A 936 8.56 -35.97 20.24
CA LYS A 936 9.73 -36.81 19.96
C LYS A 936 10.49 -37.22 21.22
N GLN A 937 10.70 -36.30 22.16
CA GLN A 937 11.33 -36.62 23.46
C GLN A 937 10.48 -37.62 24.26
N ALA A 938 9.16 -37.46 24.26
CA ALA A 938 8.24 -38.39 24.91
C ALA A 938 8.25 -39.78 24.26
N LEU A 939 8.27 -39.86 22.93
CA LEU A 939 8.44 -41.14 22.19
C LEU A 939 9.71 -41.86 22.61
N GLN A 940 10.83 -41.16 22.66
CA GLN A 940 12.13 -41.72 23.05
C GLN A 940 12.16 -42.27 24.47
N ASN A 941 11.34 -41.70 25.35
CA ASN A 941 11.20 -42.15 26.73
C ASN A 941 10.09 -43.21 26.90
N GLY A 942 9.46 -43.68 25.82
CA GLY A 942 8.35 -44.64 25.85
C GLY A 942 7.04 -44.06 26.40
N HIS A 943 6.92 -42.75 26.54
CA HIS A 943 5.72 -42.07 27.02
C HIS A 943 4.76 -41.75 25.86
N TYR A 944 4.23 -42.80 25.23
CA TYR A 944 3.49 -42.67 23.97
C TYR A 944 2.20 -41.83 24.07
N GLU A 945 1.48 -41.88 25.20
CA GLU A 945 0.27 -41.06 25.39
C GLU A 945 0.62 -39.56 25.46
N ALA A 946 1.67 -39.20 26.20
CA ALA A 946 2.17 -37.82 26.26
C ALA A 946 2.71 -37.34 24.91
N ALA A 947 3.33 -38.24 24.15
CA ALA A 947 3.76 -37.95 22.77
C ALA A 947 2.57 -37.62 21.87
N ALA A 948 1.52 -38.45 21.89
CA ALA A 948 0.31 -38.21 21.12
C ALA A 948 -0.36 -36.88 21.50
N GLN A 949 -0.44 -36.55 22.80
CA GLN A 949 -0.99 -35.29 23.28
C GLN A 949 -0.23 -34.07 22.74
N HIS A 950 1.11 -34.07 22.84
CA HIS A 950 1.91 -32.95 22.33
C HIS A 950 1.78 -32.80 20.80
N LEU A 951 1.75 -33.91 20.06
CA LEU A 951 1.64 -33.87 18.61
C LEU A 951 0.23 -33.46 18.14
N GLN A 952 -0.83 -33.88 18.83
CA GLN A 952 -2.18 -33.38 18.58
C GLN A 952 -2.27 -31.88 18.88
N GLN A 953 -1.62 -31.42 19.95
CA GLN A 953 -1.55 -29.99 20.30
C GLN A 953 -0.83 -29.18 19.20
N ALA A 954 0.19 -29.75 18.54
CA ALA A 954 0.88 -29.09 17.43
C ALA A 954 -0.02 -28.88 16.18
N LEU A 955 -1.12 -29.62 16.03
CA LEU A 955 -2.04 -29.48 14.89
C LEU A 955 -3.06 -28.33 15.06
N VAL A 956 -3.17 -27.76 16.27
CA VAL A 956 -4.16 -26.74 16.65
C VAL A 956 -3.44 -25.44 16.98
N TYR A 957 -3.81 -24.33 16.33
CA TYR A 957 -3.20 -23.03 16.59
C TYR A 957 -3.99 -22.28 17.68
N PRO A 958 -3.39 -22.00 18.85
CA PRO A 958 -4.01 -21.16 19.86
C PRO A 958 -4.27 -19.73 19.36
N LEU A 959 -5.36 -19.12 19.81
CA LEU A 959 -5.76 -17.76 19.38
C LEU A 959 -4.70 -16.70 19.64
N ASN A 960 -3.93 -16.84 20.72
CA ASN A 960 -2.91 -15.88 21.12
C ASN A 960 -1.69 -15.85 20.17
N LEU A 961 -1.54 -16.83 19.28
CA LEU A 961 -0.50 -16.79 18.24
C LEU A 961 -0.80 -15.75 17.15
N GLY A 962 -2.03 -15.24 17.10
CA GLY A 962 -2.45 -14.19 16.19
C GLY A 962 -2.70 -14.62 14.75
N GLU A 963 -2.61 -15.92 14.45
CA GLU A 963 -2.70 -16.49 13.10
C GLU A 963 -3.57 -17.77 13.11
N GLY A 964 -4.26 -18.02 12.00
CA GLY A 964 -5.05 -19.24 11.76
C GLY A 964 -4.43 -20.13 10.68
N LYS A 965 -4.85 -21.38 10.60
CA LYS A 965 -4.29 -22.33 9.63
C LYS A 965 -4.86 -22.09 8.23
N LEU A 966 -3.99 -22.11 7.22
CA LEU A 966 -4.43 -22.14 5.82
C LEU A 966 -4.99 -23.52 5.46
N GLU A 967 -6.08 -23.54 4.70
CA GLU A 967 -6.64 -24.78 4.17
C GLU A 967 -5.61 -25.49 3.28
N GLY A 968 -5.52 -26.82 3.39
CA GLY A 968 -4.54 -27.61 2.64
C GLY A 968 -3.10 -27.60 3.19
N THR A 969 -2.82 -26.93 4.32
CA THR A 969 -1.50 -26.95 4.98
C THR A 969 -1.03 -28.38 5.27
N GLN A 970 0.17 -28.72 4.81
CA GLN A 970 0.76 -30.05 4.96
C GLN A 970 1.63 -30.14 6.22
N GLU A 971 1.39 -31.16 7.06
CA GLU A 971 2.05 -31.34 8.37
C GLU A 971 2.56 -32.78 8.55
N ASN A 972 3.21 -33.29 7.51
CA ASN A 972 3.65 -34.68 7.38
C ASN A 972 4.51 -35.14 8.55
N ASN A 973 5.36 -34.25 9.08
CA ASN A 973 6.21 -34.52 10.23
C ASN A 973 5.39 -34.86 11.49
N ILE A 974 4.35 -34.08 11.80
CA ILE A 974 3.51 -34.26 12.98
C ILE A 974 2.75 -35.59 12.88
N TYR A 975 2.11 -35.84 11.74
CA TYR A 975 1.37 -37.09 11.50
C TYR A 975 2.27 -38.34 11.49
N TYR A 976 3.50 -38.23 10.99
CA TYR A 976 4.46 -39.33 11.05
C TYR A 976 4.77 -39.72 12.51
N TYR A 977 5.06 -38.74 13.37
CA TYR A 977 5.30 -39.02 14.79
C TYR A 977 4.03 -39.44 15.54
N LEU A 978 2.85 -38.96 15.16
CA LEU A 978 1.57 -39.46 15.71
C LEU A 978 1.38 -40.94 15.40
N GLY A 979 1.70 -41.35 14.17
CA GLY A 979 1.68 -42.76 13.79
C GLY A 979 2.60 -43.59 14.69
N MET A 980 3.81 -43.10 15.00
CA MET A 980 4.73 -43.77 15.92
C MET A 980 4.19 -43.83 17.35
N ALA A 981 3.54 -42.77 17.84
CA ALA A 981 2.92 -42.77 19.17
C ALA A 981 1.79 -43.80 19.26
N TYR A 982 0.91 -43.85 18.25
CA TYR A 982 -0.17 -44.84 18.20
C TYR A 982 0.34 -46.27 18.03
N GLU A 983 1.41 -46.49 17.27
CA GLU A 983 2.08 -47.79 17.18
C GLU A 983 2.57 -48.25 18.56
N GLY A 984 3.22 -47.36 19.32
CA GLY A 984 3.65 -47.63 20.71
C GLY A 984 2.49 -47.88 21.69
N LEU A 985 1.33 -47.26 21.45
CA LEU A 985 0.08 -47.49 22.19
C LEU A 985 -0.70 -48.74 21.71
N GLN A 986 -0.19 -49.47 20.71
CA GLN A 986 -0.87 -50.62 20.09
C GLN A 986 -2.21 -50.27 19.43
N ARG A 987 -2.36 -49.04 18.94
CA ARG A 987 -3.53 -48.51 18.24
C ARG A 987 -3.29 -48.54 16.72
N GLU A 988 -3.26 -49.74 16.15
CA GLU A 988 -2.79 -50.00 14.78
C GLU A 988 -3.58 -49.22 13.69
N SER A 989 -4.91 -49.11 13.84
CA SER A 989 -5.74 -48.37 12.88
C SER A 989 -5.42 -46.87 12.84
N GLU A 990 -5.21 -46.25 14.01
CA GLU A 990 -4.87 -44.82 14.12
C GLU A 990 -3.44 -44.56 13.62
N ALA A 991 -2.52 -45.50 13.87
CA ALA A 991 -1.17 -45.44 13.36
C ALA A 991 -1.15 -45.45 11.82
N ILE A 992 -1.85 -46.42 11.20
CA ILE A 992 -1.95 -46.52 9.73
C ILE A 992 -2.63 -45.29 9.13
N ALA A 993 -3.69 -44.78 9.75
CA ALA A 993 -4.36 -43.56 9.31
C ALA A 993 -3.40 -42.36 9.32
N SER A 994 -2.65 -42.20 10.41
CA SER A 994 -1.67 -41.10 10.57
C SER A 994 -0.54 -41.21 9.56
N TYR A 995 0.03 -42.41 9.33
CA TYR A 995 1.03 -42.61 8.28
C TYR A 995 0.47 -42.38 6.88
N THR A 996 -0.79 -42.72 6.63
CA THR A 996 -1.44 -42.47 5.33
C THR A 996 -1.52 -40.98 5.06
N ILE A 997 -1.97 -40.18 6.04
CA ILE A 997 -2.00 -38.72 5.93
C ILE A 997 -0.58 -38.17 5.73
N ALA A 998 0.39 -38.62 6.55
CA ALA A 998 1.79 -38.21 6.44
C ALA A 998 2.45 -38.57 5.10
N SER A 999 1.90 -39.52 4.34
CA SER A 999 2.45 -39.97 3.05
C SER A 999 1.97 -39.16 1.83
N GLN A 1000 0.96 -38.29 2.03
CA GLN A 1000 0.31 -37.48 1.00
C GLN A 1000 0.85 -36.04 0.95
N GLY A 1001 0.45 -35.26 -0.05
CA GLY A 1001 0.91 -33.87 -0.26
C GLY A 1001 1.82 -33.70 -1.49
N LEU A 1002 2.41 -32.51 -1.65
CA LEU A 1002 3.30 -32.24 -2.78
C LEU A 1002 4.56 -33.10 -2.65
N ALA A 1003 4.96 -33.70 -3.76
CA ALA A 1003 6.06 -34.65 -3.82
C ALA A 1003 7.28 -34.11 -4.57
N GLU A 1004 7.21 -32.88 -5.10
CA GLU A 1004 8.31 -32.20 -5.76
C GLU A 1004 8.87 -31.11 -4.84
N PRO A 1005 10.19 -31.06 -4.61
CA PRO A 1005 10.80 -29.96 -3.87
C PRO A 1005 10.65 -28.62 -4.59
N THR A 1006 10.50 -27.54 -3.83
CA THR A 1006 10.42 -26.15 -4.31
C THR A 1006 11.59 -25.34 -3.76
N SER A 1007 11.88 -24.17 -4.32
CA SER A 1007 12.88 -23.27 -3.73
C SER A 1007 12.32 -22.66 -2.44
N ALA A 1008 13.07 -22.63 -1.34
CA ALA A 1008 12.63 -22.04 -0.07
C ALA A 1008 12.74 -20.51 -0.01
N LEU A 1009 12.24 -19.83 -1.04
CA LEU A 1009 12.24 -18.36 -1.12
C LEU A 1009 10.98 -17.73 -0.54
N PHE A 1010 9.83 -18.43 -0.56
CA PHE A 1010 8.57 -17.93 -0.02
C PHE A 1010 8.10 -18.71 1.21
N TYR A 1011 7.43 -18.02 2.13
CA TYR A 1011 6.98 -18.58 3.42
C TYR A 1011 5.85 -19.60 3.28
N ASN A 1012 5.08 -19.53 2.19
CA ASN A 1012 3.98 -20.46 1.86
C ASN A 1012 4.44 -21.68 1.03
N ASP A 1013 5.72 -21.81 0.76
CA ASP A 1013 6.24 -23.00 0.06
C ASP A 1013 6.46 -24.14 1.04
N GLN A 1014 6.19 -25.37 0.60
CA GLN A 1014 6.26 -26.51 1.48
C GLN A 1014 7.72 -26.74 1.92
N PRO A 1015 8.01 -26.80 3.23
CA PRO A 1015 9.35 -27.09 3.70
C PRO A 1015 9.84 -28.46 3.20
N PRO A 1016 11.10 -28.61 2.76
CA PRO A 1016 11.59 -29.84 2.14
C PRO A 1016 11.58 -31.03 3.10
N GLU A 1017 11.64 -30.82 4.41
CA GLU A 1017 11.48 -31.89 5.39
C GLU A 1017 10.13 -32.60 5.31
N MET A 1018 9.07 -31.95 4.82
CA MET A 1018 7.77 -32.62 4.66
C MET A 1018 7.86 -33.80 3.68
N ILE A 1019 8.65 -33.64 2.60
CA ILE A 1019 8.95 -34.71 1.64
C ILE A 1019 9.77 -35.83 2.29
N PHE A 1020 10.70 -35.48 3.18
CA PHE A 1020 11.44 -36.47 3.97
C PHE A 1020 10.49 -37.29 4.86
N TYR A 1021 9.56 -36.65 5.56
CA TYR A 1021 8.57 -37.34 6.40
C TYR A 1021 7.55 -38.14 5.58
N GLN A 1022 7.17 -37.71 4.38
CA GLN A 1022 6.43 -38.56 3.44
C GLN A 1022 7.18 -39.86 3.14
N GLY A 1023 8.49 -39.76 2.88
CA GLY A 1023 9.33 -40.92 2.63
C GLY A 1023 9.36 -41.88 3.84
N LEU A 1024 9.52 -41.36 5.06
CA LEU A 1024 9.49 -42.17 6.28
C LEU A 1024 8.12 -42.83 6.52
N ALA A 1025 7.02 -42.10 6.27
CA ALA A 1025 5.67 -42.65 6.36
C ALA A 1025 5.44 -43.79 5.35
N TRP A 1026 5.94 -43.67 4.11
CA TRP A 1026 5.89 -44.75 3.14
C TRP A 1026 6.69 -45.98 3.56
N LEU A 1027 7.80 -45.83 4.29
CA LEU A 1027 8.51 -46.97 4.89
C LEU A 1027 7.65 -47.68 5.94
N LYS A 1028 6.96 -46.92 6.81
CA LYS A 1028 6.01 -47.47 7.80
C LYS A 1028 4.83 -48.20 7.14
N LEU A 1029 4.35 -47.69 6.00
CA LEU A 1029 3.33 -48.32 5.14
C LEU A 1029 3.88 -49.44 4.24
N ARG A 1030 5.15 -49.84 4.41
CA ARG A 1030 5.83 -50.92 3.66
C ARG A 1030 5.94 -50.68 2.15
N ASN A 1031 5.91 -49.43 1.70
CA ASN A 1031 6.11 -49.04 0.31
C ASN A 1031 7.50 -48.40 0.10
N VAL A 1032 8.53 -49.24 0.07
CA VAL A 1032 9.93 -48.81 -0.08
C VAL A 1032 10.19 -48.06 -1.40
N LYS A 1033 9.44 -48.39 -2.46
CA LYS A 1033 9.58 -47.75 -3.77
C LYS A 1033 9.21 -46.26 -3.69
N GLU A 1034 8.06 -45.95 -3.08
CA GLU A 1034 7.62 -44.57 -2.92
C GLU A 1034 8.50 -43.78 -1.95
N ALA A 1035 8.98 -44.41 -0.88
CA ALA A 1035 9.93 -43.80 0.05
C ALA A 1035 11.22 -43.36 -0.65
N LYS A 1036 11.89 -44.27 -1.36
CA LYS A 1036 13.13 -43.96 -2.11
C LYS A 1036 12.90 -42.88 -3.16
N ARG A 1037 11.72 -42.86 -3.81
CA ARG A 1037 11.36 -41.82 -4.77
C ARG A 1037 11.35 -40.43 -4.13
N ARG A 1038 10.81 -40.26 -2.91
CA ARG A 1038 10.83 -38.97 -2.19
C ARG A 1038 12.25 -38.54 -1.83
N PHE A 1039 13.05 -39.44 -1.27
CA PHE A 1039 14.41 -39.13 -0.85
C PHE A 1039 15.34 -38.77 -2.02
N ASN A 1040 15.24 -39.49 -3.14
CA ASN A 1040 16.04 -39.18 -4.32
C ASN A 1040 15.67 -37.83 -4.92
N LYS A 1041 14.38 -37.45 -4.96
CA LYS A 1041 13.97 -36.12 -5.45
C LYS A 1041 14.61 -34.97 -4.68
N LEU A 1042 14.75 -35.09 -3.36
CA LEU A 1042 15.46 -34.09 -2.54
C LEU A 1042 16.94 -33.96 -2.94
N ILE A 1043 17.61 -35.09 -3.22
CA ILE A 1043 19.01 -35.11 -3.68
C ILE A 1043 19.11 -34.53 -5.09
N ASP A 1044 18.28 -35.00 -6.02
CA ASP A 1044 18.28 -34.60 -7.42
C ASP A 1044 18.05 -33.09 -7.56
N TYR A 1045 17.10 -32.52 -6.78
CA TYR A 1045 16.88 -31.08 -6.73
C TYR A 1045 18.12 -30.35 -6.22
N ALA A 1046 18.67 -30.76 -5.07
CA ALA A 1046 19.83 -30.10 -4.49
C ALA A 1046 21.05 -30.11 -5.43
N GLU A 1047 21.33 -31.24 -6.09
CA GLU A 1047 22.47 -31.36 -7.01
C GLU A 1047 22.29 -30.51 -8.27
N LYS A 1048 21.05 -30.38 -8.74
CA LYS A 1048 20.72 -29.55 -9.90
C LYS A 1048 20.82 -28.05 -9.61
N HIS A 1049 20.40 -27.62 -8.41
CA HIS A 1049 20.13 -26.21 -8.12
C HIS A 1049 21.18 -25.53 -7.22
N ILE A 1050 22.17 -26.24 -6.66
CA ILE A 1050 23.15 -25.67 -5.71
C ILE A 1050 24.05 -24.56 -6.30
N PHE A 1051 24.18 -24.48 -7.63
CA PHE A 1051 24.99 -23.49 -8.33
C PHE A 1051 24.16 -22.47 -9.12
N ASP A 1052 22.84 -22.44 -8.90
CA ASP A 1052 21.95 -21.48 -9.54
C ASP A 1052 22.21 -20.05 -9.03
N ASP A 1053 22.10 -19.09 -9.95
CA ASP A 1053 22.05 -17.67 -9.61
C ASP A 1053 20.62 -17.28 -9.25
N ILE A 1054 20.34 -17.17 -7.95
CA ILE A 1054 19.02 -16.90 -7.41
C ILE A 1054 18.73 -15.41 -7.42
N LYS A 1055 17.63 -15.06 -8.07
CA LYS A 1055 17.06 -13.71 -8.10
C LYS A 1055 15.70 -13.71 -7.41
N MET A 1056 15.31 -12.55 -6.90
CA MET A 1056 13.96 -12.35 -6.38
C MET A 1056 12.97 -12.50 -7.54
N ASP A 1057 11.86 -13.19 -7.31
CA ASP A 1057 10.80 -13.32 -8.31
C ASP A 1057 10.30 -11.93 -8.71
N TYR A 1058 10.15 -11.74 -10.01
CA TYR A 1058 9.61 -10.52 -10.61
C TYR A 1058 8.17 -10.27 -10.14
N PHE A 1059 7.39 -11.34 -9.93
CA PHE A 1059 5.98 -11.26 -9.56
C PHE A 1059 5.70 -11.45 -8.06
N ALA A 1060 6.72 -11.31 -7.22
CA ALA A 1060 6.54 -11.35 -5.79
C ALA A 1060 5.59 -10.21 -5.33
N VAL A 1061 4.58 -10.55 -4.53
CA VAL A 1061 3.55 -9.60 -4.06
C VAL A 1061 3.83 -9.10 -2.65
N SER A 1062 4.38 -9.94 -1.78
CA SER A 1062 4.84 -9.58 -0.44
C SER A 1062 6.07 -10.40 -0.09
N LEU A 1063 6.96 -9.82 0.72
CA LEU A 1063 8.01 -10.58 1.39
C LEU A 1063 7.84 -10.47 2.91
N PRO A 1064 8.00 -11.59 3.63
CA PRO A 1064 7.62 -11.72 5.04
C PRO A 1064 8.50 -10.95 6.02
N ASP A 1065 9.68 -10.51 5.58
CA ASP A 1065 10.69 -9.97 6.48
C ASP A 1065 10.88 -8.47 6.24
N PHE A 1066 10.66 -7.70 7.31
CA PHE A 1066 11.07 -6.30 7.42
C PHE A 1066 12.60 -6.22 7.56
N LEU A 1067 13.33 -6.62 6.51
CA LEU A 1067 14.79 -6.70 6.53
C LEU A 1067 15.39 -5.32 6.29
N VAL A 1068 16.18 -4.88 7.26
CA VAL A 1068 17.07 -3.71 7.11
C VAL A 1068 18.44 -4.09 6.56
N PHE A 1069 18.80 -5.38 6.61
CA PHE A 1069 20.04 -5.91 6.04
C PHE A 1069 19.78 -6.71 4.78
N ASP A 1070 20.58 -6.46 3.76
CA ASP A 1070 20.57 -7.23 2.52
C ASP A 1070 20.91 -8.71 2.80
N ASP A 1071 20.29 -9.61 2.04
CA ASP A 1071 20.54 -11.05 2.11
C ASP A 1071 21.29 -11.55 0.87
N ASP A 1072 22.15 -12.54 1.05
CA ASP A 1072 22.84 -13.23 -0.03
C ASP A 1072 22.03 -14.46 -0.45
N LEU A 1073 21.18 -14.28 -1.47
CA LEU A 1073 20.27 -15.32 -1.95
C LEU A 1073 21.01 -16.55 -2.47
N ASN A 1074 22.19 -16.36 -3.08
CA ASN A 1074 23.02 -17.46 -3.57
C ASN A 1074 23.58 -18.28 -2.40
N ARG A 1075 24.08 -17.62 -1.36
CA ARG A 1075 24.50 -18.29 -0.13
C ARG A 1075 23.34 -19.04 0.53
N ARG A 1076 22.16 -18.42 0.63
CA ARG A 1076 20.95 -19.05 1.18
C ARG A 1076 20.53 -20.28 0.39
N ASN A 1077 20.61 -20.23 -0.94
CA ASN A 1077 20.33 -21.37 -1.81
C ASN A 1077 21.30 -22.53 -1.61
N VAL A 1078 22.61 -22.24 -1.48
CA VAL A 1078 23.61 -23.27 -1.18
C VAL A 1078 23.29 -23.97 0.14
N ILE A 1079 22.97 -23.21 1.20
CA ILE A 1079 22.60 -23.75 2.50
C ILE A 1079 21.35 -24.65 2.38
N HIS A 1080 20.32 -24.16 1.67
CA HIS A 1080 19.07 -24.88 1.45
C HIS A 1080 19.28 -26.20 0.66
N CYS A 1081 20.08 -26.17 -0.41
CA CYS A 1081 20.42 -27.36 -1.19
C CYS A 1081 21.20 -28.38 -0.35
N ARG A 1082 22.17 -27.94 0.46
CA ARG A 1082 22.88 -28.84 1.38
C ARG A 1082 21.95 -29.48 2.40
N TYR A 1083 21.02 -28.70 2.96
CA TYR A 1083 20.00 -29.21 3.87
C TYR A 1083 19.12 -30.27 3.19
N MET A 1084 18.60 -30.01 1.99
CA MET A 1084 17.81 -30.98 1.21
C MET A 1084 18.58 -32.26 0.89
N ARG A 1085 19.83 -32.13 0.44
CA ARG A 1085 20.70 -33.28 0.18
C ARG A 1085 20.92 -34.10 1.46
N GLY A 1086 21.13 -33.42 2.58
CA GLY A 1086 21.22 -34.03 3.91
C GLY A 1086 19.98 -34.85 4.27
N LEU A 1087 18.78 -34.30 4.07
CA LEU A 1087 17.51 -34.99 4.30
C LEU A 1087 17.33 -36.23 3.41
N GLY A 1088 17.61 -36.12 2.12
CA GLY A 1088 17.49 -37.24 1.18
C GLY A 1088 18.47 -38.38 1.51
N LEU A 1089 19.73 -38.05 1.80
CA LEU A 1089 20.75 -39.02 2.21
C LEU A 1089 20.37 -39.72 3.53
N LEU A 1090 19.80 -38.96 4.47
CA LEU A 1090 19.33 -39.49 5.75
C LEU A 1090 18.19 -40.50 5.55
N GLY A 1091 17.24 -40.20 4.66
CA GLY A 1091 16.14 -41.12 4.34
C GLY A 1091 16.58 -42.41 3.64
N LEU A 1092 17.69 -42.37 2.91
CA LEU A 1092 18.32 -43.54 2.30
C LEU A 1092 19.20 -44.35 3.27
N GLY A 1093 19.33 -43.93 4.54
CA GLY A 1093 20.20 -44.57 5.53
C GLY A 1093 21.69 -44.30 5.34
N ARG A 1094 22.06 -43.22 4.63
CA ARG A 1094 23.46 -42.79 4.40
C ARG A 1094 23.90 -41.77 5.46
N ASP A 1095 23.81 -42.15 6.73
CA ASP A 1095 23.89 -41.23 7.87
C ASP A 1095 25.18 -40.41 7.96
N LYS A 1096 26.32 -40.99 7.57
CA LYS A 1096 27.62 -40.30 7.59
C LYS A 1096 27.64 -39.14 6.59
N GLU A 1097 27.17 -39.39 5.37
CA GLU A 1097 27.15 -38.40 4.29
C GLU A 1097 26.10 -37.34 4.53
N ALA A 1098 24.89 -37.74 4.95
CA ALA A 1098 23.84 -36.84 5.42
C ALA A 1098 24.38 -35.91 6.51
N GLY A 1099 25.10 -36.50 7.46
CA GLY A 1099 25.75 -35.78 8.53
C GLY A 1099 26.69 -34.69 8.05
N THR A 1100 27.56 -34.98 7.07
CA THR A 1100 28.50 -34.01 6.51
C THR A 1100 27.79 -32.85 5.83
N GLU A 1101 26.75 -33.10 5.02
CA GLU A 1101 26.01 -32.02 4.35
C GLU A 1101 25.32 -31.09 5.36
N LEU A 1102 24.72 -31.66 6.41
CA LEU A 1102 24.08 -30.87 7.47
C LEU A 1102 25.10 -30.06 8.28
N GLU A 1103 26.32 -30.56 8.50
CA GLU A 1103 27.39 -29.79 9.14
C GLU A 1103 27.89 -28.64 8.26
N LEU A 1104 28.06 -28.87 6.96
CA LEU A 1104 28.42 -27.80 6.02
C LEU A 1104 27.36 -26.69 5.97
N ALA A 1105 26.07 -27.05 6.03
CA ALA A 1105 25.00 -26.07 6.14
C ALA A 1105 25.12 -25.25 7.45
N LEU A 1106 25.44 -25.89 8.57
CA LEU A 1106 25.59 -25.24 9.89
C LEU A 1106 26.89 -24.43 10.04
N GLU A 1107 27.96 -24.80 9.34
CA GLU A 1107 29.18 -23.99 9.26
C GLU A 1107 28.92 -22.66 8.52
N MET A 1108 28.04 -22.69 7.52
CA MET A 1108 27.62 -21.50 6.78
C MET A 1108 26.56 -20.69 7.53
N GLU A 1109 25.63 -21.34 8.22
CA GLU A 1109 24.58 -20.71 9.02
C GLU A 1109 24.33 -21.50 10.32
N PRO A 1110 25.01 -21.14 11.42
CA PRO A 1110 24.87 -21.82 12.71
C PRO A 1110 23.46 -21.81 13.30
N ASN A 1111 22.59 -20.89 12.83
CA ASN A 1111 21.23 -20.73 13.31
C ASN A 1111 20.20 -21.49 12.45
N HIS A 1112 20.63 -22.33 11.50
CA HIS A 1112 19.73 -23.04 10.60
C HIS A 1112 18.97 -24.18 11.34
N GLN A 1113 17.79 -23.85 11.86
CA GLN A 1113 16.96 -24.71 12.71
C GLN A 1113 16.67 -26.11 12.11
N GLY A 1114 16.30 -26.21 10.83
CA GLY A 1114 16.05 -27.49 10.16
C GLY A 1114 17.26 -28.43 10.16
N ALA A 1115 18.42 -27.94 9.72
CA ALA A 1115 19.69 -28.66 9.75
C ALA A 1115 20.10 -29.10 11.17
N MET A 1116 19.90 -28.25 12.18
CA MET A 1116 20.18 -28.61 13.58
C MET A 1116 19.33 -29.80 14.06
N VAL A 1117 18.02 -29.77 13.81
CA VAL A 1117 17.07 -30.83 14.21
C VAL A 1117 17.45 -32.15 13.55
N HIS A 1118 17.72 -32.15 12.25
CA HIS A 1118 18.01 -33.37 11.50
C HIS A 1118 19.45 -33.88 11.71
N ARG A 1119 20.40 -32.99 12.06
CA ARG A 1119 21.76 -33.40 12.45
C ARG A 1119 21.74 -34.17 13.77
N ARG A 1120 20.92 -33.74 14.73
CA ARG A 1120 20.70 -34.47 15.99
C ARG A 1120 20.08 -35.83 15.74
N TYR A 1121 19.08 -35.92 14.86
CA TYR A 1121 18.51 -37.20 14.43
C TYR A 1121 19.57 -38.15 13.84
N SER A 1122 20.43 -37.66 12.93
CA SER A 1122 21.53 -38.44 12.34
C SER A 1122 22.57 -38.94 13.36
N ARG A 1123 22.87 -38.15 14.41
CA ARG A 1123 23.77 -38.58 15.49
C ARG A 1123 23.15 -39.72 16.32
N ARG A 1124 21.88 -39.59 16.69
CA ARG A 1124 21.15 -40.62 17.47
C ARG A 1124 21.07 -41.96 16.73
N LEU A 1125 20.85 -41.95 15.42
CA LEU A 1125 20.86 -43.18 14.60
C LEU A 1125 22.23 -43.90 14.63
N ARG A 1126 23.33 -43.14 14.60
CA ARG A 1126 24.70 -43.69 14.66
C ARG A 1126 25.06 -44.25 16.03
N GLU A 1127 24.44 -43.74 17.09
CA GLU A 1127 24.67 -44.17 18.48
C GLU A 1127 23.81 -45.38 18.88
N GLY A 1128 22.96 -45.91 17.99
CA GLY A 1128 22.14 -47.10 18.24
C GLY A 1128 20.88 -46.84 19.07
N CYS A 1129 20.58 -45.58 19.39
CA CYS A 1129 19.32 -45.18 20.02
C CYS A 1129 18.23 -45.07 18.94
N GLN A 1130 17.59 -46.20 18.61
CA GLN A 1130 16.31 -46.14 17.88
C GLN A 1130 15.20 -45.71 18.85
N PRO A 1131 14.37 -44.71 18.51
CA PRO A 1131 13.10 -44.46 19.18
C PRO A 1131 12.11 -45.60 18.95
#